data_AF-Q54VV3-F1
#
_entry.id   AF-Q54VV3-F1
#
_cell.length_a   1.000
_cell.length_b   1.000
_cell.length_c   1.000
_cell.angle_alpha   90.00
_cell.angle_beta   90.00
_cell.angle_gamma   90.00
#
_symmetry.space_group_name_H-M   'P 1'
#
loop_
_entity.id
_entity.type
_entity.pdbx_description
1 polymer ?
#
loop_
_entity_poly.entity_id
_entity_poly.type
_entity_poly.pdbx_seq_one_letter_code
_entity_poly.pdbx_strand_id
1 'polypeptide(L)'
;MFKYICLIFILILCSVKSQILDANDKSNLDLLLTNLNLISQFDKTSYCNSPKTESNSIIECQNFNNVYYVSSLTLNTTSSYLLKANDINVFTKLSKAKLYNLNFSDDFLNNQTLVSIEIYNPHPIESLFSSIVSGTFVEIGIYDVKSPITLDIHLSYIKGNLNSFTLQTDRLDPLNSITLINDLLPMTQVNQIPNMEIDNLKSIPDMSNIKSKSLFMNSFTESTLGLNNLNTLSHISSVTIKFATSTKPTDFNQFSSIPINNEISLLDFTGALSKPTSIINLSNLTNLGQFSIKSISNNFNIDGSVPLILPANINTLTINNGLFDGDKSIEFLLTNSKIPSIDFSNNSIDSNFTNWINNNKFSTINIGNNKLYGNVNPSWCSAKNLIISNNKLSGELPTCFTCHFQASFIKSNFIGNDFTNIETPQPLCTTLIPNLRYDTSTKILTLYGKDLGFDPKQIKTKDVSIDFDDKNYVPSEFFTAIYNDDPSALQFLDITFTTAAQTYRVSTVQNPPLVTKIVPSNPLNTLSFEGSFFNYNKSSFSVKVGTNYCVVTSATFYGIVCTLSNPSSSYDPNAIVSVTINVEDYTKDYKLTVLTTNVYTYLNKTSTVTDCTTNCTSQGKVCNTLDGVCIKECPNHCSGPSHGTCDINTGECSCTSKFLGDDCLTPAVPCPNDCSNAGSCNKANGVCTCIANRLGLDCSGIDCTNTCEHSSTCDTTIGVCKCVPNYQGSNCTIPSHYITSVIPCTIDGGEVSINGWFGNDQDNHLLTSYIVKIGTLPCTVSAINTTTITCNVGAGTGTKNIIITNSLYPTIFFNGVGLFNYQNPIKTCPNSCTSATNGKCNTVTGDCQCNDAYTGFDCSTLKSTTTTPPTNSSVDTSGNTTLSNQYTTYEISIIELNEISFDGSLVISYPLYKNWSFMKNNTDLNTFRFNQTLKNNTCTIIYTVEEIKSNEKSFTFGMASFTLKKGAIKLSVLIKDYQYQSTLNTLQLVFYSTSGNDVETDCNQQESLTDTTNVDNQQLSSYIQITKNSKKLVGRFINQVIADSRSTFMSSTIIKNDDSSITLGLNLPHCNECLIDPDFSVLVTDDFQDSCGKSTRNKWVVPVAVVIPVVTIAAIIVIVSILYRKNRIGIKVFKTKLKSLR
;
A
#
# COMPACT_ATOMS: atom_id res chain seq x y z
N MET A 1 -45.30 -6.64 62.95
CA MET A 1 -44.45 -7.85 63.00
C MET A 1 -45.08 -9.04 62.26
N PHE A 2 -46.32 -9.44 62.56
CA PHE A 2 -47.00 -10.57 61.88
C PHE A 2 -47.13 -10.42 60.34
N LYS A 3 -47.31 -9.19 59.81
CA LYS A 3 -47.35 -8.94 58.36
C LYS A 3 -46.00 -9.17 57.64
N TYR A 4 -44.87 -9.01 58.33
CA TYR A 4 -43.54 -9.19 57.71
C TYR A 4 -43.12 -10.67 57.64
N ILE A 5 -43.52 -11.48 58.62
CA ILE A 5 -43.26 -12.93 58.60
C ILE A 5 -44.04 -13.61 57.46
N CYS A 6 -45.29 -13.20 57.22
CA CYS A 6 -46.08 -13.69 56.08
C CYS A 6 -45.49 -13.30 54.72
N LEU A 7 -44.93 -12.08 54.58
CA LEU A 7 -44.33 -11.66 53.30
C LEU A 7 -43.04 -12.41 52.99
N ILE A 8 -42.21 -12.69 54.00
CA ILE A 8 -41.00 -13.51 53.84
C ILE A 8 -41.36 -14.96 53.52
N PHE A 9 -42.41 -15.52 54.15
CA PHE A 9 -42.88 -16.87 53.80
C PHE A 9 -43.40 -16.95 52.36
N ILE A 10 -44.11 -15.93 51.87
CA ILE A 10 -44.58 -15.87 50.47
C ILE A 10 -43.40 -15.64 49.51
N LEU A 11 -42.40 -14.82 49.86
CA LEU A 11 -41.21 -14.62 49.03
C LEU A 11 -40.31 -15.85 48.95
N ILE A 12 -40.18 -16.63 50.04
CA ILE A 12 -39.46 -17.92 50.05
C ILE A 12 -40.25 -18.99 49.29
N LEU A 13 -41.58 -19.01 49.39
CA LEU A 13 -42.43 -19.89 48.59
C LEU A 13 -42.50 -19.49 47.10
N CYS A 14 -42.27 -18.22 46.76
CA CYS A 14 -42.19 -17.75 45.37
C CYS A 14 -40.84 -17.98 44.71
N SER A 15 -39.77 -18.28 45.45
CA SER A 15 -38.43 -18.55 44.89
C SER A 15 -38.13 -20.03 44.68
N VAL A 16 -38.99 -20.95 45.11
CA VAL A 16 -38.94 -22.36 44.68
C VAL A 16 -40.02 -22.59 43.62
N LYS A 17 -39.89 -21.92 42.47
CA LYS A 17 -40.62 -22.38 41.28
C LYS A 17 -40.05 -23.75 40.92
N SER A 18 -40.75 -24.82 41.29
CA SER A 18 -40.43 -26.14 40.76
C SER A 18 -40.48 -26.05 39.24
N GLN A 19 -39.40 -26.45 38.58
CA GLN A 19 -39.39 -26.57 37.14
C GLN A 19 -40.36 -27.71 36.80
N ILE A 20 -41.57 -27.37 36.37
CA ILE A 20 -42.54 -28.38 35.93
C ILE A 20 -42.09 -28.81 34.54
N LEU A 21 -41.41 -29.95 34.49
CA LEU A 21 -41.13 -30.67 33.25
C LEU A 21 -42.47 -31.06 32.60
N ASP A 22 -42.55 -30.95 31.28
CA ASP A 22 -43.69 -31.40 30.50
C ASP A 22 -44.07 -32.85 30.87
N ALA A 23 -45.37 -33.12 30.99
CA ALA A 23 -45.86 -34.40 31.50
C ALA A 23 -45.48 -35.58 30.58
N ASN A 24 -45.43 -35.36 29.27
CA ASN A 24 -45.02 -36.37 28.30
C ASN A 24 -43.51 -36.61 28.40
N ASP A 25 -42.70 -35.54 28.42
CA ASP A 25 -41.24 -35.66 28.62
C ASP A 25 -40.91 -36.37 29.94
N LYS A 26 -41.61 -36.06 31.03
CA LYS A 26 -41.43 -36.73 32.32
C LYS A 26 -41.72 -38.23 32.24
N SER A 27 -42.85 -38.61 31.64
CA SER A 27 -43.24 -40.02 31.50
C SER A 27 -42.26 -40.81 30.62
N ASN A 28 -41.83 -40.22 29.51
CA ASN A 28 -40.87 -40.85 28.60
C ASN A 28 -39.49 -40.97 29.24
N LEU A 29 -39.09 -39.97 30.03
CA LEU A 29 -37.84 -39.99 30.77
C LEU A 29 -37.84 -41.04 31.88
N ASP A 30 -38.93 -41.17 32.65
CA ASP A 30 -39.08 -42.24 33.65
C ASP A 30 -38.89 -43.64 33.04
N LEU A 31 -39.50 -43.87 31.87
CA LEU A 31 -39.42 -45.12 31.12
C LEU A 31 -38.00 -45.36 30.61
N LEU A 32 -37.41 -44.37 29.93
CA LEU A 32 -36.05 -44.46 29.37
C LEU A 32 -35.02 -44.74 30.47
N LEU A 33 -35.03 -43.96 31.55
CA LEU A 33 -34.07 -44.11 32.65
C LEU A 33 -34.26 -45.43 33.40
N THR A 34 -35.47 -45.99 33.43
CA THR A 34 -35.71 -47.31 34.02
C THR A 34 -35.15 -48.42 33.12
N ASN A 35 -35.40 -48.37 31.80
CA ASN A 35 -34.85 -49.32 30.84
C ASN A 35 -33.31 -49.31 30.82
N LEU A 36 -32.71 -48.14 31.03
CA LEU A 36 -31.26 -47.95 31.11
C LEU A 36 -30.67 -48.20 32.51
N ASN A 37 -31.47 -48.58 33.52
CA ASN A 37 -31.03 -48.71 34.92
C ASN A 37 -30.40 -47.43 35.52
N LEU A 38 -30.79 -46.25 35.04
CA LEU A 38 -30.28 -44.94 35.48
C LEU A 38 -31.23 -44.19 36.42
N ILE A 39 -32.48 -44.65 36.60
CA ILE A 39 -33.51 -43.92 37.36
C ILE A 39 -33.09 -43.59 38.81
N SER A 40 -32.19 -44.36 39.41
CA SER A 40 -31.67 -44.14 40.77
C SER A 40 -30.71 -42.94 40.87
N GLN A 41 -30.12 -42.51 39.76
CA GLN A 41 -29.16 -41.40 39.68
C GLN A 41 -29.85 -40.03 39.73
N PHE A 42 -31.15 -39.97 39.44
CA PHE A 42 -31.91 -38.73 39.35
C PHE A 42 -32.92 -38.60 40.49
N ASP A 43 -33.26 -37.36 40.83
CA ASP A 43 -34.41 -37.07 41.67
C ASP A 43 -35.67 -36.97 40.80
N LYS A 44 -36.67 -37.82 41.06
CA LYS A 44 -37.95 -37.82 40.32
C LYS A 44 -38.74 -36.51 40.46
N THR A 45 -38.37 -35.66 41.41
CA THR A 45 -38.95 -34.33 41.59
C THR A 45 -38.26 -33.24 40.76
N SER A 46 -37.02 -33.48 40.31
CA SER A 46 -36.23 -32.52 39.53
C SER A 46 -35.21 -33.23 38.63
N TYR A 47 -35.57 -33.47 37.37
CA TYR A 47 -34.67 -34.05 36.37
C TYR A 47 -33.68 -33.02 35.80
N CYS A 48 -34.14 -31.79 35.60
CA CYS A 48 -33.41 -30.76 34.88
C CYS A 48 -32.23 -30.20 35.71
N ASN A 49 -31.04 -30.19 35.12
CA ASN A 49 -29.79 -29.64 35.70
C ASN A 49 -29.43 -30.23 37.09
N SER A 50 -29.90 -31.44 37.40
CA SER A 50 -29.85 -32.03 38.74
C SER A 50 -29.34 -33.49 38.72
N PRO A 51 -28.06 -33.72 38.37
CA PRO A 51 -27.41 -34.98 38.74
C PRO A 51 -27.23 -35.03 40.27
N LYS A 52 -27.36 -36.21 40.88
CA LYS A 52 -26.76 -36.44 42.21
C LYS A 52 -25.25 -36.26 42.05
N THR A 53 -24.54 -35.84 43.10
CA THR A 53 -23.12 -35.41 43.08
C THR A 53 -22.10 -36.42 42.52
N GLU A 54 -22.52 -37.60 42.08
CA GLU A 54 -21.68 -38.67 41.52
C GLU A 54 -22.20 -39.25 40.17
N SER A 55 -23.25 -38.71 39.54
CA SER A 55 -23.77 -39.26 38.29
C SER A 55 -23.15 -38.62 37.04
N ASN A 56 -22.59 -39.44 36.15
CA ASN A 56 -22.09 -39.04 34.83
C ASN A 56 -23.19 -38.77 33.79
N SER A 57 -24.46 -39.00 34.16
CA SER A 57 -25.62 -38.72 33.32
C SER A 57 -26.21 -37.36 33.69
N ILE A 58 -26.54 -36.53 32.70
CA ILE A 58 -27.01 -35.15 32.87
C ILE A 58 -28.22 -34.93 31.96
N ILE A 59 -29.24 -34.24 32.45
CA ILE A 59 -30.43 -33.88 31.68
C ILE A 59 -30.58 -32.37 31.76
N GLU A 60 -30.52 -31.71 30.61
CA GLU A 60 -30.74 -30.27 30.53
C GLU A 60 -32.11 -30.00 29.91
N CYS A 61 -32.79 -28.98 30.43
CA CYS A 61 -34.12 -28.62 29.98
C CYS A 61 -34.19 -27.15 29.59
N GLN A 62 -35.03 -26.85 28.60
CA GLN A 62 -35.30 -25.50 28.15
C GLN A 62 -36.73 -25.10 28.51
N ASN A 63 -36.90 -23.86 28.99
CA ASN A 63 -38.19 -23.29 29.31
C ASN A 63 -38.86 -22.73 28.04
N PHE A 64 -40.06 -23.20 27.74
CA PHE A 64 -40.99 -22.62 26.79
C PHE A 64 -42.31 -22.32 27.49
N ASN A 65 -42.74 -21.06 27.56
CA ASN A 65 -44.01 -20.64 28.16
C ASN A 65 -44.25 -21.19 29.59
N ASN A 66 -43.22 -21.18 30.44
CA ASN A 66 -43.23 -21.74 31.81
C ASN A 66 -43.34 -23.26 31.91
N VAL A 67 -43.22 -24.00 30.80
CA VAL A 67 -43.10 -25.46 30.78
C VAL A 67 -41.68 -25.81 30.37
N TYR A 68 -41.03 -26.69 31.13
CA TYR A 68 -39.69 -27.15 30.80
C TYR A 68 -39.78 -28.39 29.92
N TYR A 69 -38.97 -28.44 28.87
CA TYR A 69 -38.85 -29.59 27.98
C TYR A 69 -37.41 -30.07 27.98
N VAL A 70 -37.19 -31.37 27.81
CA VAL A 70 -35.85 -31.95 27.70
C VAL A 70 -35.20 -31.42 26.42
N SER A 71 -34.07 -30.73 26.55
CA SER A 71 -33.34 -30.12 25.44
C SER A 71 -32.01 -30.82 25.14
N SER A 72 -31.40 -31.46 26.15
CA SER A 72 -30.16 -32.23 26.03
C SER A 72 -30.16 -33.46 26.95
N LEU A 73 -29.64 -34.58 26.48
CA LEU A 73 -29.44 -35.82 27.25
C LEU A 73 -27.98 -36.24 27.23
N THR A 74 -27.38 -36.45 28.39
CA THR A 74 -26.11 -37.17 28.56
C THR A 74 -26.41 -38.42 29.35
N LEU A 75 -26.24 -39.59 28.75
CA LEU A 75 -26.59 -40.89 29.33
C LEU A 75 -25.37 -41.79 29.36
N ASN A 76 -24.92 -42.17 30.56
CA ASN A 76 -23.83 -43.12 30.73
C ASN A 76 -24.30 -44.30 31.57
N THR A 77 -24.37 -45.47 30.94
CA THR A 77 -24.94 -46.70 31.53
C THR A 77 -24.03 -47.89 31.33
N THR A 78 -24.32 -48.99 32.00
CA THR A 78 -23.76 -50.33 31.73
C THR A 78 -24.85 -51.32 31.30
N SER A 79 -26.07 -50.82 31.03
CA SER A 79 -27.21 -51.63 30.61
C SER A 79 -26.97 -52.25 29.23
N SER A 80 -27.41 -53.50 29.06
CA SER A 80 -27.43 -54.18 27.76
C SER A 80 -28.66 -53.81 26.91
N TYR A 81 -29.51 -52.90 27.40
CA TYR A 81 -30.71 -52.45 26.71
C TYR A 81 -30.38 -51.93 25.30
N LEU A 82 -31.16 -52.42 24.32
CA LEU A 82 -31.06 -52.02 22.92
C LEU A 82 -31.87 -50.73 22.70
N LEU A 83 -31.18 -49.60 22.61
CA LEU A 83 -31.78 -48.29 22.41
C LEU A 83 -32.32 -48.15 20.98
N LYS A 84 -33.60 -47.79 20.85
CA LYS A 84 -34.30 -47.60 19.58
C LYS A 84 -34.53 -46.13 19.27
N ALA A 85 -34.74 -45.79 17.99
CA ALA A 85 -34.98 -44.41 17.56
C ALA A 85 -36.13 -43.73 18.33
N ASN A 86 -37.23 -44.45 18.56
CA ASN A 86 -38.38 -43.96 19.32
C ASN A 86 -38.08 -43.69 20.80
N ASP A 87 -37.07 -44.33 21.40
CA ASP A 87 -36.71 -44.05 22.79
C ASP A 87 -36.21 -42.61 22.98
N ILE A 88 -35.79 -41.96 21.88
CA ILE A 88 -35.27 -40.60 21.83
C ILE A 88 -36.24 -39.64 21.12
N ASN A 89 -36.84 -40.04 20.00
CA ASN A 89 -37.79 -39.20 19.23
C ASN A 89 -39.06 -38.80 20.00
N VAL A 90 -39.36 -39.47 21.11
CA VAL A 90 -40.46 -39.09 22.02
C VAL A 90 -40.28 -37.69 22.64
N PHE A 91 -39.06 -37.16 22.70
CA PHE A 91 -38.75 -35.85 23.26
C PHE A 91 -38.81 -34.74 22.18
N THR A 92 -39.90 -33.99 22.16
CA THR A 92 -40.21 -33.06 21.05
C THR A 92 -39.29 -31.83 20.94
N LYS A 93 -38.53 -31.50 22.00
CA LYS A 93 -37.59 -30.37 22.05
C LYS A 93 -36.13 -30.81 22.22
N LEU A 94 -35.87 -32.11 22.20
CA LEU A 94 -34.53 -32.63 22.36
C LEU A 94 -33.69 -32.31 21.12
N SER A 95 -32.56 -31.66 21.36
CA SER A 95 -31.66 -31.23 20.31
C SER A 95 -30.28 -31.89 20.39
N LYS A 96 -29.84 -32.32 21.58
CA LYS A 96 -28.51 -32.90 21.79
C LYS A 96 -28.56 -34.20 22.58
N ALA A 97 -27.78 -35.20 22.20
CA ALA A 97 -27.65 -36.46 22.95
C ALA A 97 -26.18 -36.92 23.02
N LYS A 98 -25.64 -37.16 24.22
CA LYS A 98 -24.35 -37.84 24.46
C LYS A 98 -24.61 -39.20 25.10
N LEU A 99 -24.18 -40.28 24.46
CA LEU A 99 -24.61 -41.65 24.77
C LEU A 99 -23.39 -42.53 25.00
N TYR A 100 -23.12 -42.94 26.23
CA TYR A 100 -21.97 -43.76 26.60
C TYR A 100 -22.38 -45.21 26.84
N ASN A 101 -21.60 -46.15 26.29
CA ASN A 101 -21.66 -47.59 26.56
C ASN A 101 -23.05 -48.22 26.26
N LEU A 102 -23.68 -47.79 25.17
CA LEU A 102 -25.03 -48.22 24.78
C LEU A 102 -25.01 -49.15 23.58
N ASN A 103 -26.02 -50.02 23.54
CA ASN A 103 -26.35 -50.82 22.36
C ASN A 103 -27.46 -50.13 21.57
N PHE A 104 -27.37 -50.16 20.24
CA PHE A 104 -28.29 -49.46 19.35
C PHE A 104 -28.96 -50.42 18.39
N SER A 105 -30.22 -50.16 18.04
CA SER A 105 -30.86 -50.83 16.91
C SER A 105 -30.30 -50.33 15.57
N ASP A 106 -30.36 -51.17 14.54
CA ASP A 106 -29.91 -50.85 13.18
C ASP A 106 -30.57 -49.59 12.58
N ASP A 107 -31.77 -49.24 13.06
CA ASP A 107 -32.58 -48.09 12.64
C ASP A 107 -32.49 -46.90 13.61
N PHE A 108 -31.61 -46.94 14.60
CA PHE A 108 -31.55 -45.94 15.67
C PHE A 108 -31.39 -44.51 15.15
N LEU A 109 -30.57 -44.29 14.11
CA LEU A 109 -30.35 -42.97 13.51
C LEU A 109 -31.45 -42.54 12.52
N ASN A 110 -32.49 -43.34 12.29
CA ASN A 110 -33.53 -43.02 11.32
C ASN A 110 -34.58 -42.08 11.90
N ASN A 111 -35.03 -41.13 11.08
CA ASN A 111 -36.01 -40.08 11.43
C ASN A 111 -35.74 -39.36 12.76
N GLN A 112 -34.48 -39.14 13.14
CA GLN A 112 -34.17 -38.42 14.37
C GLN A 112 -34.44 -36.92 14.23
N THR A 113 -35.00 -36.32 15.28
CA THR A 113 -35.18 -34.87 15.39
C THR A 113 -33.97 -34.16 16.03
N LEU A 114 -32.96 -34.93 16.44
CA LEU A 114 -31.75 -34.41 17.07
C LEU A 114 -30.98 -33.48 16.13
N VAL A 115 -30.35 -32.47 16.73
CA VAL A 115 -29.39 -31.58 16.09
C VAL A 115 -27.97 -32.14 16.24
N SER A 116 -27.59 -32.71 17.38
CA SER A 116 -26.26 -33.30 17.60
C SER A 116 -26.37 -34.59 18.40
N ILE A 117 -25.61 -35.61 18.00
CA ILE A 117 -25.48 -36.87 18.72
C ILE A 117 -24.01 -37.27 18.85
N GLU A 118 -23.57 -37.57 20.06
CA GLU A 118 -22.25 -38.11 20.35
C GLU A 118 -22.41 -39.49 20.99
N ILE A 119 -21.72 -40.50 20.47
CA ILE A 119 -21.81 -41.87 20.94
C ILE A 119 -20.42 -42.32 21.39
N TYR A 120 -20.29 -42.68 22.66
CA TYR A 120 -19.03 -43.10 23.26
C TYR A 120 -19.06 -44.61 23.54
N ASN A 121 -18.02 -45.31 23.11
CA ASN A 121 -17.88 -46.77 23.20
C ASN A 121 -19.15 -47.54 22.73
N PRO A 122 -19.59 -47.34 21.47
CA PRO A 122 -20.76 -48.04 20.91
C PRO A 122 -20.55 -49.55 20.76
N HIS A 123 -21.63 -50.32 20.87
CA HIS A 123 -21.62 -51.74 20.50
C HIS A 123 -22.94 -52.18 19.84
N PRO A 124 -22.96 -52.75 18.61
CA PRO A 124 -21.95 -52.74 17.54
C PRO A 124 -22.08 -51.51 16.61
N ILE A 125 -20.96 -50.89 16.20
CA ILE A 125 -20.95 -49.66 15.40
C ILE A 125 -21.47 -49.82 13.95
N GLU A 126 -21.22 -50.97 13.30
CA GLU A 126 -21.60 -51.19 11.89
C GLU A 126 -23.12 -51.14 11.68
N SER A 127 -23.89 -51.56 12.69
CA SER A 127 -25.35 -51.53 12.66
C SER A 127 -25.92 -50.11 12.47
N LEU A 128 -25.26 -49.10 13.04
CA LEU A 128 -25.74 -47.70 13.04
C LEU A 128 -25.86 -47.11 11.64
N PHE A 129 -25.06 -47.59 10.69
CA PHE A 129 -25.01 -47.11 9.31
C PHE A 129 -25.56 -48.13 8.30
N SER A 130 -26.27 -49.15 8.78
CA SER A 130 -26.86 -50.20 7.93
C SER A 130 -28.20 -49.80 7.29
N SER A 131 -28.78 -48.65 7.69
CA SER A 131 -30.07 -48.14 7.20
C SER A 131 -30.04 -46.63 6.93
N ILE A 132 -31.11 -46.07 6.33
CA ILE A 132 -31.17 -44.67 5.89
C ILE A 132 -31.19 -43.71 7.08
N VAL A 133 -30.02 -43.16 7.41
CA VAL A 133 -29.86 -42.02 8.31
C VAL A 133 -30.63 -40.84 7.73
N SER A 134 -31.73 -40.51 8.40
CA SER A 134 -32.66 -39.48 8.01
C SER A 134 -32.99 -38.64 9.24
N GLY A 135 -32.95 -37.32 9.13
CA GLY A 135 -33.15 -36.45 10.28
C GLY A 135 -32.73 -35.01 9.98
N THR A 136 -32.74 -34.17 11.02
CA THR A 136 -32.22 -32.79 10.99
C THR A 136 -30.85 -32.69 11.67
N PHE A 137 -30.05 -33.75 11.60
CA PHE A 137 -28.75 -33.78 12.25
C PHE A 137 -27.83 -32.71 11.66
N VAL A 138 -27.07 -32.10 12.56
CA VAL A 138 -25.92 -31.24 12.30
C VAL A 138 -24.62 -32.01 12.57
N GLU A 139 -24.62 -33.00 13.49
CA GLU A 139 -23.39 -33.67 13.95
C GLU A 139 -23.63 -35.10 14.46
N ILE A 140 -22.76 -36.06 14.09
CA ILE A 140 -22.70 -37.44 14.60
C ILE A 140 -21.26 -37.76 15.05
N GLY A 141 -20.97 -37.69 16.35
CA GLY A 141 -19.67 -38.09 16.91
C GLY A 141 -19.66 -39.55 17.34
N ILE A 142 -18.58 -40.29 17.04
CA ILE A 142 -18.36 -41.65 17.54
C ILE A 142 -16.97 -41.77 18.17
N TYR A 143 -16.92 -42.04 19.47
CA TYR A 143 -15.72 -41.95 20.29
C TYR A 143 -15.44 -43.25 21.06
N ASP A 144 -14.23 -43.42 21.58
CA ASP A 144 -13.78 -44.53 22.44
C ASP A 144 -14.10 -45.95 21.90
N VAL A 145 -13.80 -46.23 20.63
CA VAL A 145 -14.04 -47.55 20.03
C VAL A 145 -13.00 -48.58 20.53
N LYS A 146 -13.43 -49.70 21.11
CA LYS A 146 -12.49 -50.64 21.78
C LYS A 146 -11.68 -51.56 20.87
N SER A 147 -12.06 -51.72 19.61
CA SER A 147 -11.43 -52.69 18.68
C SER A 147 -11.33 -52.15 17.27
N PRO A 148 -10.35 -52.59 16.46
CA PRO A 148 -10.22 -52.06 15.12
C PRO A 148 -11.39 -52.41 14.23
N ILE A 149 -12.03 -51.39 13.67
CA ILE A 149 -13.23 -51.55 12.83
C ILE A 149 -13.00 -50.82 11.51
N THR A 150 -13.43 -51.47 10.42
CA THR A 150 -13.57 -50.87 9.10
C THR A 150 -15.04 -50.58 8.87
N LEU A 151 -15.39 -49.33 8.61
CA LEU A 151 -16.77 -48.91 8.44
C LEU A 151 -17.01 -48.47 6.99
N ASP A 152 -17.90 -49.16 6.29
CA ASP A 152 -18.34 -48.78 4.96
C ASP A 152 -19.68 -48.06 5.04
N ILE A 153 -19.73 -46.80 4.62
CA ILE A 153 -20.93 -45.95 4.67
C ILE A 153 -21.36 -45.61 3.25
N HIS A 154 -22.56 -46.03 2.88
CA HIS A 154 -23.17 -45.64 1.61
C HIS A 154 -23.73 -44.21 1.70
N LEU A 155 -23.43 -43.36 0.73
CA LEU A 155 -23.95 -41.99 0.68
C LEU A 155 -25.47 -41.93 0.49
N SER A 156 -26.08 -42.93 -0.14
CA SER A 156 -27.53 -43.07 -0.19
C SER A 156 -28.17 -43.17 1.20
N TYR A 157 -27.44 -43.70 2.20
CA TYR A 157 -27.90 -43.77 3.58
C TYR A 157 -27.77 -42.44 4.32
N ILE A 158 -26.98 -41.49 3.81
CA ILE A 158 -26.81 -40.14 4.38
C ILE A 158 -27.77 -39.12 3.71
N LYS A 159 -28.54 -39.55 2.71
CA LYS A 159 -29.44 -38.69 1.91
C LYS A 159 -30.68 -38.24 2.72
N GLY A 160 -30.54 -37.15 3.47
CA GLY A 160 -31.63 -36.44 4.16
C GLY A 160 -31.53 -34.92 4.00
N ASN A 161 -32.45 -34.16 4.61
CA ASN A 161 -32.36 -32.69 4.75
C ASN A 161 -31.26 -32.28 5.76
N LEU A 162 -30.07 -32.87 5.64
CA LEU A 162 -28.95 -32.62 6.54
C LEU A 162 -28.30 -31.28 6.18
N ASN A 163 -28.12 -30.43 7.19
CA ASN A 163 -27.34 -29.19 7.03
C ASN A 163 -25.83 -29.49 7.04
N SER A 164 -25.42 -30.56 7.71
CA SER A 164 -24.04 -31.04 7.80
C SER A 164 -24.02 -32.52 8.15
N PHE A 165 -22.99 -33.21 7.67
CA PHE A 165 -22.65 -34.57 8.07
C PHE A 165 -21.24 -34.54 8.64
N THR A 166 -21.14 -34.70 9.95
CA THR A 166 -19.87 -34.77 10.68
C THR A 166 -19.75 -36.17 11.28
N LEU A 167 -18.65 -36.87 10.99
CA LEU A 167 -18.26 -38.13 11.61
C LEU A 167 -16.89 -37.93 12.28
N GLN A 168 -16.92 -37.72 13.59
CA GLN A 168 -15.72 -37.51 14.40
C GLN A 168 -15.31 -38.79 15.14
N THR A 169 -14.00 -39.00 15.31
CA THR A 169 -13.40 -40.15 16.01
C THR A 169 -12.25 -39.70 16.92
N ASP A 170 -11.92 -40.45 17.97
CA ASP A 170 -10.76 -40.11 18.80
C ASP A 170 -9.43 -40.44 18.11
N ARG A 171 -8.38 -39.71 18.49
CA ARG A 171 -7.01 -39.90 17.96
C ARG A 171 -6.43 -41.30 18.21
N LEU A 172 -6.92 -41.97 19.24
CA LEU A 172 -6.44 -43.27 19.72
C LEU A 172 -7.36 -44.41 19.28
N ASP A 173 -8.47 -44.10 18.61
CA ASP A 173 -9.44 -45.12 18.25
C ASP A 173 -8.87 -46.05 17.19
N PRO A 174 -9.05 -47.36 17.34
CA PRO A 174 -8.59 -48.36 16.41
C PRO A 174 -9.42 -48.41 15.11
N LEU A 175 -10.32 -47.43 14.83
CA LEU A 175 -10.99 -47.34 13.53
C LEU A 175 -9.93 -47.32 12.41
N ASN A 176 -9.74 -48.46 11.76
CA ASN A 176 -8.62 -48.66 10.84
C ASN A 176 -8.79 -47.79 9.59
N SER A 177 -10.04 -47.61 9.16
CA SER A 177 -10.42 -46.79 8.01
C SER A 177 -11.95 -46.72 7.85
N ILE A 178 -12.49 -45.53 7.55
CA ILE A 178 -13.85 -45.34 7.06
C ILE A 178 -13.84 -45.31 5.53
N THR A 179 -14.66 -46.11 4.86
CA THR A 179 -14.89 -46.01 3.42
C THR A 179 -16.22 -45.33 3.17
N LEU A 180 -16.21 -44.19 2.48
CA LEU A 180 -17.43 -43.59 1.97
C LEU A 180 -17.69 -44.15 0.56
N ILE A 181 -18.87 -44.74 0.35
CA ILE A 181 -19.27 -45.32 -0.94
C ILE A 181 -20.27 -44.38 -1.60
N ASN A 182 -19.88 -43.78 -2.73
CA ASN A 182 -20.82 -43.02 -3.53
C ASN A 182 -21.65 -43.96 -4.42
N ASP A 183 -22.88 -44.26 -3.98
CA ASP A 183 -23.90 -45.01 -4.71
C ASP A 183 -25.05 -44.11 -5.23
N LEU A 184 -24.85 -42.79 -5.22
CA LEU A 184 -25.85 -41.83 -5.67
C LEU A 184 -25.98 -41.82 -7.20
N LEU A 185 -27.22 -41.86 -7.70
CA LEU A 185 -27.50 -41.78 -9.13
C LEU A 185 -27.18 -40.37 -9.69
N PRO A 186 -26.62 -40.26 -10.92
CA PRO A 186 -26.33 -38.99 -11.61
C PRO A 186 -27.53 -38.13 -12.03
N MET A 187 -28.72 -38.31 -11.45
CA MET A 187 -29.93 -37.62 -11.93
C MET A 187 -29.78 -36.09 -11.91
N THR A 188 -30.54 -35.40 -12.77
CA THR A 188 -30.46 -33.97 -13.17
C THR A 188 -30.48 -32.91 -12.04
N GLN A 189 -30.43 -33.30 -10.77
CA GLN A 189 -30.19 -32.44 -9.61
C GLN A 189 -28.97 -33.00 -8.86
N VAL A 190 -27.85 -32.29 -8.88
CA VAL A 190 -26.67 -32.62 -8.06
C VAL A 190 -27.12 -32.76 -6.60
N ASN A 191 -26.80 -33.88 -5.93
CA ASN A 191 -27.23 -34.11 -4.55
C ASN A 191 -26.51 -33.11 -3.63
N GLN A 192 -27.25 -32.39 -2.79
CA GLN A 192 -26.68 -31.35 -1.92
C GLN A 192 -26.39 -31.92 -0.53
N ILE A 193 -25.12 -31.96 -0.15
CA ILE A 193 -24.68 -32.16 1.23
C ILE A 193 -23.86 -30.92 1.59
N PRO A 194 -24.42 -29.93 2.31
CA PRO A 194 -23.77 -28.63 2.42
C PRO A 194 -22.40 -28.67 3.09
N ASN A 195 -22.22 -29.47 4.14
CA ASN A 195 -20.92 -29.62 4.81
C ASN A 195 -20.68 -31.10 5.14
N MET A 196 -19.49 -31.60 4.83
CA MET A 196 -19.01 -32.93 5.18
C MET A 196 -17.73 -32.80 5.99
N GLU A 197 -17.68 -33.42 7.17
CA GLU A 197 -16.50 -33.53 8.02
C GLU A 197 -16.32 -35.01 8.39
N ILE A 198 -15.20 -35.60 8.01
CA ILE A 198 -14.98 -37.05 8.20
C ILE A 198 -13.57 -37.30 8.71
N ASP A 199 -13.47 -37.89 9.89
CA ASP A 199 -12.20 -38.38 10.44
C ASP A 199 -11.86 -39.77 9.87
N ASN A 200 -10.56 -40.07 9.72
CA ASN A 200 -10.00 -41.37 9.31
C ASN A 200 -10.59 -41.97 8.03
N LEU A 201 -10.92 -41.12 7.05
CA LEU A 201 -11.38 -41.54 5.73
C LEU A 201 -10.27 -42.29 4.96
N LYS A 202 -10.61 -43.45 4.42
CA LYS A 202 -9.71 -44.32 3.65
C LYS A 202 -9.29 -43.70 2.33
N SER A 203 -10.24 -43.14 1.59
CA SER A 203 -10.03 -42.49 0.30
C SER A 203 -11.21 -41.61 -0.07
N ILE A 204 -10.97 -40.58 -0.86
CA ILE A 204 -12.03 -39.73 -1.42
C ILE A 204 -12.85 -40.55 -2.44
N PRO A 205 -14.18 -40.69 -2.28
CA PRO A 205 -15.02 -41.33 -3.29
C PRO A 205 -15.16 -40.47 -4.54
N ASP A 206 -15.73 -41.01 -5.62
CA ASP A 206 -16.13 -40.16 -6.75
C ASP A 206 -17.15 -39.11 -6.27
N MET A 207 -16.86 -37.84 -6.47
CA MET A 207 -17.69 -36.70 -6.04
C MET A 207 -18.46 -36.05 -7.19
N SER A 208 -18.44 -36.61 -8.41
CA SER A 208 -19.00 -35.99 -9.61
C SER A 208 -20.49 -35.63 -9.50
N ASN A 209 -21.25 -36.36 -8.69
CA ASN A 209 -22.70 -36.17 -8.51
C ASN A 209 -23.08 -35.51 -7.17
N ILE A 210 -22.13 -34.91 -6.47
CA ILE A 210 -22.29 -34.33 -5.14
C ILE A 210 -21.93 -32.85 -5.17
N LYS A 211 -22.80 -32.00 -4.62
CA LYS A 211 -22.55 -30.58 -4.41
C LYS A 211 -22.38 -30.34 -2.92
N SER A 212 -21.26 -29.72 -2.56
CA SER A 212 -20.96 -29.37 -1.16
C SER A 212 -20.31 -28.01 -1.06
N LYS A 213 -20.65 -27.27 0.00
CA LYS A 213 -19.95 -26.05 0.36
C LYS A 213 -18.61 -26.38 1.01
N SER A 214 -18.52 -27.45 1.81
CA SER A 214 -17.30 -27.84 2.53
C SER A 214 -17.09 -29.36 2.59
N LEU A 215 -15.86 -29.78 2.32
CA LEU A 215 -15.36 -31.14 2.53
C LEU A 215 -14.11 -31.07 3.41
N PHE A 216 -14.27 -31.40 4.68
CA PHE A 216 -13.23 -31.48 5.69
C PHE A 216 -12.89 -32.94 5.97
N MET A 217 -11.61 -33.27 5.90
CA MET A 217 -11.10 -34.61 6.13
C MET A 217 -9.93 -34.54 7.10
N ASN A 218 -9.99 -35.36 8.13
CA ASN A 218 -8.93 -35.47 9.13
C ASN A 218 -8.42 -36.91 9.15
N SER A 219 -7.12 -37.11 9.31
CA SER A 219 -6.49 -38.43 9.35
C SER A 219 -5.57 -38.49 10.56
N PHE A 220 -5.96 -39.29 11.56
CA PHE A 220 -5.18 -39.50 12.77
C PHE A 220 -4.26 -40.71 12.69
N THR A 221 -4.55 -41.65 11.79
CA THR A 221 -3.83 -42.91 11.61
C THR A 221 -2.66 -42.79 10.62
N GLU A 222 -1.72 -43.74 10.66
CA GLU A 222 -0.64 -43.85 9.66
C GLU A 222 -1.13 -44.31 8.27
N SER A 223 -2.37 -44.83 8.18
CA SER A 223 -3.03 -45.12 6.91
C SER A 223 -3.35 -43.82 6.19
N THR A 224 -2.50 -43.45 5.24
CA THR A 224 -2.70 -42.24 4.40
C THR A 224 -4.03 -42.31 3.66
N LEU A 225 -4.90 -41.33 3.89
CA LEU A 225 -6.05 -41.00 3.02
C LEU A 225 -5.63 -41.10 1.55
N GLY A 226 -6.28 -41.99 0.79
CA GLY A 226 -6.13 -42.06 -0.64
C GLY A 226 -6.74 -40.83 -1.31
N LEU A 227 -5.92 -40.00 -1.95
CA LEU A 227 -6.35 -38.84 -2.75
C LEU A 227 -6.86 -39.22 -4.14
N ASN A 228 -7.40 -40.43 -4.28
CA ASN A 228 -8.04 -40.87 -5.50
C ASN A 228 -9.25 -39.96 -5.79
N ASN A 229 -9.60 -39.72 -7.05
CA ASN A 229 -10.77 -38.92 -7.43
C ASN A 229 -10.73 -37.41 -7.14
N LEU A 230 -9.57 -36.79 -6.88
CA LEU A 230 -9.47 -35.31 -6.80
C LEU A 230 -10.05 -34.60 -8.05
N ASN A 231 -9.92 -35.22 -9.21
CA ASN A 231 -10.50 -34.77 -10.48
C ASN A 231 -12.06 -34.70 -10.49
N THR A 232 -12.73 -35.28 -9.50
CA THR A 232 -14.20 -35.30 -9.38
C THR A 232 -14.76 -34.19 -8.49
N LEU A 233 -13.90 -33.39 -7.83
CA LEU A 233 -14.27 -32.32 -6.89
C LEU A 233 -14.83 -31.04 -7.54
N SER A 234 -15.43 -31.16 -8.73
CA SER A 234 -15.87 -30.01 -9.54
C SER A 234 -16.92 -29.12 -8.87
N HIS A 235 -17.77 -29.68 -7.99
CA HIS A 235 -18.88 -28.98 -7.33
C HIS A 235 -18.65 -28.77 -5.82
N ILE A 236 -17.40 -28.72 -5.38
CA ILE A 236 -17.00 -28.52 -3.98
C ILE A 236 -16.40 -27.12 -3.82
N SER A 237 -16.89 -26.31 -2.88
CA SER A 237 -16.40 -24.94 -2.70
C SER A 237 -15.21 -24.79 -1.75
N SER A 238 -15.07 -25.68 -0.76
CA SER A 238 -14.02 -25.65 0.25
C SER A 238 -13.53 -27.06 0.52
N VAL A 239 -12.20 -27.28 0.43
CA VAL A 239 -11.57 -28.57 0.69
C VAL A 239 -10.51 -28.40 1.78
N THR A 240 -10.62 -29.18 2.85
CA THR A 240 -9.65 -29.19 3.95
C THR A 240 -9.18 -30.62 4.23
N ILE A 241 -7.88 -30.84 4.24
CA ILE A 241 -7.24 -32.13 4.52
C ILE A 241 -6.22 -31.94 5.63
N LYS A 242 -6.35 -32.66 6.74
CA LYS A 242 -5.43 -32.60 7.87
C LYS A 242 -4.91 -33.99 8.22
N PHE A 243 -3.59 -34.13 8.34
CA PHE A 243 -2.90 -35.31 8.84
C PHE A 243 -2.28 -35.00 10.19
N ALA A 244 -2.51 -35.85 11.19
CA ALA A 244 -1.98 -35.66 12.53
C ALA A 244 -0.51 -36.11 12.69
N THR A 245 -0.06 -37.07 11.87
CA THR A 245 1.28 -37.67 11.96
C THR A 245 2.14 -37.34 10.75
N SER A 246 3.45 -37.15 10.96
CA SER A 246 4.41 -36.81 9.90
C SER A 246 5.13 -38.04 9.30
N THR A 247 4.73 -39.27 9.67
CA THR A 247 5.53 -40.47 9.38
C THR A 247 5.48 -40.89 7.91
N LYS A 248 4.36 -40.65 7.21
CA LYS A 248 4.21 -40.98 5.79
C LYS A 248 3.87 -39.73 4.95
N PRO A 249 4.84 -39.20 4.18
CA PRO A 249 4.61 -38.04 3.33
C PRO A 249 3.58 -38.31 2.21
N THR A 250 2.75 -37.31 1.91
CA THR A 250 1.71 -37.35 0.87
C THR A 250 2.20 -36.71 -0.43
N ASP A 251 1.83 -37.29 -1.57
CA ASP A 251 2.12 -36.72 -2.88
C ASP A 251 1.12 -35.63 -3.28
N PHE A 252 1.57 -34.37 -3.25
CA PHE A 252 0.75 -33.21 -3.61
C PHE A 252 0.58 -33.01 -5.12
N ASN A 253 1.34 -33.71 -5.98
CA ASN A 253 1.21 -33.53 -7.45
C ASN A 253 -0.21 -33.84 -7.95
N GLN A 254 -0.94 -34.71 -7.24
CA GLN A 254 -2.30 -35.13 -7.62
C GLN A 254 -3.31 -33.98 -7.63
N PHE A 255 -3.08 -32.89 -6.88
CA PHE A 255 -3.98 -31.71 -6.88
C PHE A 255 -3.99 -30.97 -8.23
N SER A 256 -2.96 -31.12 -9.06
CA SER A 256 -2.96 -30.60 -10.42
C SER A 256 -4.00 -31.25 -11.34
N SER A 257 -4.53 -32.43 -10.96
CA SER A 257 -5.54 -33.17 -11.73
C SER A 257 -6.96 -32.61 -11.61
N ILE A 258 -7.19 -31.64 -10.71
CA ILE A 258 -8.50 -31.01 -10.54
C ILE A 258 -8.84 -30.22 -11.83
N PRO A 259 -10.04 -30.41 -12.42
CA PRO A 259 -10.41 -29.79 -13.69
C PRO A 259 -10.60 -28.28 -13.56
N ILE A 260 -10.42 -27.54 -14.66
CA ILE A 260 -10.52 -26.07 -14.72
C ILE A 260 -11.89 -25.53 -14.25
N ASN A 261 -12.98 -26.24 -14.55
CA ASN A 261 -14.35 -25.81 -14.25
C ASN A 261 -14.81 -26.17 -12.83
N ASN A 262 -13.92 -26.07 -11.83
CA ASN A 262 -14.23 -26.39 -10.44
C ASN A 262 -14.81 -25.18 -9.68
N GLU A 263 -15.56 -25.43 -8.61
CA GLU A 263 -16.12 -24.42 -7.69
C GLU A 263 -15.19 -24.10 -6.49
N ILE A 264 -13.95 -24.62 -6.44
CA ILE A 264 -13.08 -24.55 -5.26
C ILE A 264 -12.57 -23.13 -5.05
N SER A 265 -12.94 -22.56 -3.91
CA SER A 265 -12.53 -21.23 -3.44
C SER A 265 -11.55 -21.28 -2.25
N LEU A 266 -11.53 -22.39 -1.51
CA LEU A 266 -10.61 -22.65 -0.39
C LEU A 266 -10.00 -24.04 -0.51
N LEU A 267 -8.67 -24.12 -0.41
CA LEU A 267 -7.92 -25.37 -0.29
C LEU A 267 -6.92 -25.27 0.87
N ASP A 268 -7.13 -26.03 1.95
CA ASP A 268 -6.26 -26.08 3.14
C ASP A 268 -5.74 -27.50 3.36
N PHE A 269 -4.43 -27.66 3.31
CA PHE A 269 -3.74 -28.92 3.54
C PHE A 269 -2.80 -28.77 4.75
N THR A 270 -2.84 -29.72 5.67
CA THR A 270 -1.91 -29.78 6.80
C THR A 270 -1.33 -31.19 6.90
N GLY A 271 -0.02 -31.35 6.78
CA GLY A 271 0.65 -32.64 6.87
C GLY A 271 1.97 -32.71 6.12
N ALA A 272 2.72 -33.80 6.33
CA ALA A 272 3.99 -34.03 5.64
C ALA A 272 3.76 -34.27 4.13
N LEU A 273 4.48 -33.55 3.28
CA LEU A 273 4.47 -33.72 1.82
C LEU A 273 5.75 -34.39 1.32
N SER A 274 5.63 -35.27 0.31
CA SER A 274 6.78 -35.88 -0.37
C SER A 274 7.47 -34.88 -1.30
N LYS A 275 8.73 -35.16 -1.67
CA LYS A 275 9.43 -34.36 -2.68
C LYS A 275 8.68 -34.40 -4.02
N PRO A 276 8.31 -33.24 -4.60
CA PRO A 276 7.67 -33.21 -5.91
C PRO A 276 8.60 -33.68 -7.02
N THR A 277 8.04 -34.36 -8.01
CA THR A 277 8.78 -34.81 -9.21
C THR A 277 8.89 -33.71 -10.27
N SER A 278 8.00 -32.71 -10.21
CA SER A 278 7.96 -31.55 -11.10
C SER A 278 7.25 -30.38 -10.41
N ILE A 279 7.28 -29.20 -11.03
CA ILE A 279 6.56 -28.02 -10.52
C ILE A 279 5.06 -28.30 -10.58
N ILE A 280 4.35 -28.09 -9.47
CA ILE A 280 2.93 -28.36 -9.34
C ILE A 280 2.16 -27.14 -9.83
N ASN A 281 1.44 -27.30 -10.94
CA ASN A 281 0.66 -26.22 -11.53
C ASN A 281 -0.79 -26.24 -11.02
N LEU A 282 -1.18 -25.24 -10.22
CA LEU A 282 -2.53 -25.08 -9.69
C LEU A 282 -3.35 -24.03 -10.47
N SER A 283 -2.89 -23.59 -11.64
CA SER A 283 -3.59 -22.58 -12.46
C SER A 283 -5.00 -23.01 -12.89
N ASN A 284 -5.30 -24.32 -12.87
CA ASN A 284 -6.65 -24.85 -13.11
C ASN A 284 -7.66 -24.39 -12.05
N LEU A 285 -7.22 -24.04 -10.85
CA LEU A 285 -8.09 -23.62 -9.74
C LEU A 285 -8.44 -22.13 -9.84
N THR A 286 -9.15 -21.77 -10.91
CA THR A 286 -9.44 -20.37 -11.27
C THR A 286 -10.27 -19.61 -10.23
N ASN A 287 -11.05 -20.31 -9.40
CA ASN A 287 -11.85 -19.72 -8.32
C ASN A 287 -11.14 -19.66 -6.96
N LEU A 288 -9.90 -20.17 -6.86
CA LEU A 288 -9.19 -20.32 -5.59
C LEU A 288 -8.79 -18.97 -5.02
N GLY A 289 -9.45 -18.57 -3.93
CA GLY A 289 -9.16 -17.33 -3.20
C GLY A 289 -8.30 -17.55 -1.95
N GLN A 290 -8.35 -18.73 -1.32
CA GLN A 290 -7.57 -19.05 -0.13
C GLN A 290 -6.85 -20.39 -0.29
N PHE A 291 -5.53 -20.37 -0.14
CA PHE A 291 -4.68 -21.55 -0.31
C PHE A 291 -3.70 -21.70 0.85
N SER A 292 -3.62 -22.91 1.40
CA SER A 292 -2.78 -23.21 2.57
C SER A 292 -2.15 -24.59 2.50
N ILE A 293 -0.82 -24.65 2.71
CA ILE A 293 -0.06 -25.88 2.97
C ILE A 293 0.77 -25.70 4.27
N LYS A 294 0.43 -26.46 5.31
CA LYS A 294 1.02 -26.33 6.64
C LYS A 294 1.70 -27.62 7.07
N SER A 295 2.68 -27.51 7.97
CA SER A 295 3.42 -28.67 8.50
C SER A 295 4.06 -29.51 7.39
N ILE A 296 4.48 -28.84 6.31
CA ILE A 296 5.12 -29.50 5.17
C ILE A 296 6.48 -30.04 5.60
N SER A 297 6.89 -31.21 5.11
CA SER A 297 8.19 -31.76 5.49
C SER A 297 9.33 -30.99 4.80
N ASN A 298 10.56 -31.10 5.31
CA ASN A 298 11.75 -30.48 4.66
C ASN A 298 11.97 -30.93 3.21
N ASN A 299 11.32 -32.01 2.76
CA ASN A 299 11.51 -32.58 1.42
C ASN A 299 10.67 -31.89 0.34
N PHE A 300 9.69 -31.05 0.71
CA PHE A 300 8.79 -30.40 -0.25
C PHE A 300 9.46 -29.18 -0.90
N ASN A 301 10.46 -29.41 -1.75
CA ASN A 301 11.11 -28.39 -2.56
C ASN A 301 11.75 -29.00 -3.82
N ILE A 302 11.97 -28.19 -4.84
CA ILE A 302 12.84 -28.52 -5.98
C ILE A 302 14.08 -27.63 -5.90
N ASP A 303 15.21 -28.22 -5.53
CA ASP A 303 16.48 -27.52 -5.35
C ASP A 303 16.38 -26.29 -4.43
N GLY A 304 15.56 -26.36 -3.38
CA GLY A 304 15.29 -25.26 -2.45
C GLY A 304 14.18 -24.29 -2.88
N SER A 305 13.66 -24.38 -4.11
CA SER A 305 12.55 -23.55 -4.59
C SER A 305 11.19 -24.09 -4.14
N VAL A 306 10.24 -23.19 -3.92
CA VAL A 306 8.82 -23.54 -3.73
C VAL A 306 8.27 -24.13 -5.04
N PRO A 307 7.82 -25.39 -5.07
CA PRO A 307 7.51 -26.09 -6.31
C PRO A 307 6.05 -25.89 -6.74
N LEU A 308 5.55 -24.64 -6.72
CA LEU A 308 4.14 -24.31 -6.97
C LEU A 308 4.01 -23.19 -8.01
N ILE A 309 3.06 -23.35 -8.94
CA ILE A 309 2.50 -22.24 -9.72
C ILE A 309 1.09 -22.00 -9.20
N LEU A 310 0.85 -20.77 -8.75
CA LEU A 310 -0.39 -20.35 -8.12
C LEU A 310 -1.35 -19.71 -9.15
N PRO A 311 -2.68 -19.92 -9.03
CA PRO A 311 -3.67 -19.19 -9.83
C PRO A 311 -3.72 -17.71 -9.46
N ALA A 312 -4.17 -16.87 -10.39
CA ALA A 312 -4.13 -15.41 -10.27
C ALA A 312 -5.06 -14.81 -9.18
N ASN A 313 -6.12 -15.52 -8.77
CA ASN A 313 -7.19 -14.99 -7.93
C ASN A 313 -6.99 -15.21 -6.41
N ILE A 314 -5.78 -15.61 -5.99
CA ILE A 314 -5.51 -15.86 -4.57
C ILE A 314 -5.46 -14.56 -3.77
N ASN A 315 -6.26 -14.52 -2.71
CA ASN A 315 -6.31 -13.43 -1.74
C ASN A 315 -5.53 -13.75 -0.45
N THR A 316 -5.46 -15.04 -0.09
CA THR A 316 -4.74 -15.52 1.10
C THR A 316 -3.88 -16.73 0.77
N LEU A 317 -2.58 -16.64 1.05
CA LEU A 317 -1.61 -17.73 0.92
C LEU A 317 -1.00 -18.09 2.27
N THR A 318 -0.85 -19.37 2.56
CA THR A 318 -0.18 -19.86 3.76
C THR A 318 0.73 -21.04 3.42
N ILE A 319 2.01 -20.91 3.68
CA ILE A 319 3.03 -21.96 3.48
C ILE A 319 3.93 -21.96 4.71
N ASN A 320 3.89 -23.02 5.51
CA ASN A 320 4.66 -23.09 6.76
C ASN A 320 5.39 -24.41 6.94
N ASN A 321 6.47 -24.38 7.72
CA ASN A 321 7.28 -25.53 8.13
C ASN A 321 8.13 -26.16 7.01
N GLY A 322 8.33 -25.47 5.90
CA GLY A 322 9.20 -25.92 4.81
C GLY A 322 10.68 -25.70 5.07
N LEU A 323 11.48 -26.19 4.12
CA LEU A 323 12.90 -25.87 4.00
C LEU A 323 13.12 -25.29 2.59
N PHE A 324 13.16 -23.96 2.52
CA PHE A 324 13.35 -23.24 1.26
C PHE A 324 14.64 -22.41 1.28
N ASP A 325 15.23 -22.27 0.10
CA ASP A 325 16.37 -21.39 -0.10
C ASP A 325 15.96 -19.91 0.02
N GLY A 326 16.84 -19.10 0.58
CA GLY A 326 16.60 -17.70 0.90
C GLY A 326 16.18 -16.88 -0.31
N ASP A 327 17.04 -16.85 -1.32
CA ASP A 327 16.89 -15.99 -2.49
C ASP A 327 15.75 -16.48 -3.41
N LYS A 328 15.58 -17.79 -3.53
CA LYS A 328 14.46 -18.40 -4.25
C LYS A 328 13.11 -18.15 -3.58
N SER A 329 13.09 -18.02 -2.25
CA SER A 329 11.88 -17.62 -1.53
C SER A 329 11.48 -16.17 -1.83
N ILE A 330 12.47 -15.28 -1.97
CA ILE A 330 12.22 -13.89 -2.43
C ILE A 330 11.54 -13.92 -3.80
N GLU A 331 12.14 -14.64 -4.74
CA GLU A 331 11.66 -14.72 -6.12
C GLU A 331 10.20 -15.21 -6.15
N PHE A 332 9.88 -16.22 -5.35
CA PHE A 332 8.51 -16.74 -5.22
C PHE A 332 7.54 -15.70 -4.65
N LEU A 333 7.92 -14.96 -3.60
CA LEU A 333 7.06 -13.95 -2.98
C LEU A 333 6.88 -12.72 -3.88
N LEU A 334 7.92 -12.30 -4.61
CA LEU A 334 7.83 -11.21 -5.59
C LEU A 334 6.94 -11.59 -6.78
N THR A 335 7.08 -12.81 -7.28
CA THR A 335 6.22 -13.39 -8.34
C THR A 335 4.74 -13.38 -7.92
N ASN A 336 4.45 -13.58 -6.63
CA ASN A 336 3.09 -13.66 -6.09
C ASN A 336 2.71 -12.43 -5.26
N SER A 337 3.32 -11.28 -5.57
CA SER A 337 3.24 -10.09 -4.74
C SER A 337 1.88 -9.39 -4.72
N LYS A 338 0.99 -9.73 -5.65
CA LYS A 338 -0.40 -9.25 -5.69
C LYS A 338 -1.28 -9.84 -4.59
N ILE A 339 -0.85 -10.93 -3.94
CA ILE A 339 -1.62 -11.59 -2.88
C ILE A 339 -1.64 -10.68 -1.64
N PRO A 340 -2.80 -10.18 -1.19
CA PRO A 340 -2.87 -9.23 -0.08
C PRO A 340 -2.40 -9.80 1.27
N SER A 341 -2.61 -11.10 1.52
CA SER A 341 -2.28 -11.75 2.78
C SER A 341 -1.42 -13.00 2.56
N ILE A 342 -0.17 -12.97 3.02
CA ILE A 342 0.76 -14.10 2.93
C ILE A 342 1.27 -14.49 4.32
N ASP A 343 1.18 -15.76 4.68
CA ASP A 343 1.94 -16.36 5.76
C ASP A 343 2.99 -17.32 5.18
N PHE A 344 4.25 -16.97 5.39
CA PHE A 344 5.44 -17.68 4.95
C PHE A 344 6.40 -17.95 6.13
N SER A 345 5.84 -18.06 7.34
CA SER A 345 6.59 -18.26 8.58
C SER A 345 7.08 -19.71 8.75
N ASN A 346 8.13 -19.89 9.57
CA ASN A 346 8.68 -21.22 9.91
C ASN A 346 9.26 -21.98 8.71
N ASN A 347 9.87 -21.30 7.73
CA ASN A 347 10.37 -21.93 6.50
C ASN A 347 11.91 -22.00 6.41
N SER A 348 12.61 -21.69 7.52
CA SER A 348 14.07 -21.70 7.63
C SER A 348 14.82 -20.78 6.65
N ILE A 349 14.15 -19.73 6.15
CA ILE A 349 14.66 -18.83 5.11
C ILE A 349 15.85 -18.01 5.63
N ASP A 350 17.00 -18.14 4.96
CA ASP A 350 18.25 -17.43 5.28
C ASP A 350 18.58 -16.48 4.11
N SER A 351 18.10 -15.24 4.18
CA SER A 351 18.37 -14.22 3.17
C SER A 351 18.46 -12.82 3.78
N ASN A 352 19.10 -11.91 3.04
CA ASN A 352 19.27 -10.52 3.44
C ASN A 352 17.99 -9.72 3.19
N PHE A 353 17.29 -9.38 4.27
CA PHE A 353 16.04 -8.62 4.24
C PHE A 353 16.22 -7.15 3.82
N THR A 354 17.43 -6.61 3.87
CA THR A 354 17.73 -5.22 3.45
C THR A 354 17.33 -4.95 2.00
N ASN A 355 17.45 -5.98 1.16
CA ASN A 355 17.13 -5.91 -0.26
C ASN A 355 15.64 -6.10 -0.56
N TRP A 356 14.83 -6.38 0.46
CA TRP A 356 13.39 -6.58 0.31
C TRP A 356 12.68 -5.23 0.47
N ILE A 357 12.13 -4.73 -0.63
CA ILE A 357 11.39 -3.47 -0.68
C ILE A 357 9.91 -3.79 -0.87
N ASN A 358 9.05 -3.23 -0.03
CA ASN A 358 7.60 -3.39 -0.16
C ASN A 358 7.03 -2.41 -1.18
N ASN A 359 7.20 -2.69 -2.47
CA ASN A 359 6.51 -1.95 -3.54
C ASN A 359 5.05 -2.42 -3.73
N ASN A 360 4.69 -3.56 -3.16
CA ASN A 360 3.55 -4.38 -3.61
C ASN A 360 2.30 -4.25 -2.74
N LYS A 361 2.27 -3.29 -1.79
CA LYS A 361 1.14 -3.03 -0.89
C LYS A 361 0.58 -4.30 -0.23
N PHE A 362 1.43 -5.24 0.18
CA PHE A 362 1.00 -6.38 1.00
C PHE A 362 0.17 -5.83 2.18
N SER A 363 -1.06 -6.29 2.34
CA SER A 363 -1.86 -5.91 3.50
C SER A 363 -1.29 -6.59 4.74
N THR A 364 -1.09 -7.91 4.67
CA THR A 364 -0.50 -8.71 5.75
C THR A 364 0.59 -9.61 5.18
N ILE A 365 1.78 -9.58 5.79
CA ILE A 365 2.83 -10.54 5.49
C ILE A 365 3.45 -11.06 6.78
N ASN A 366 3.49 -12.39 6.92
CA ASN A 366 4.13 -13.06 8.04
C ASN A 366 5.33 -13.87 7.54
N ILE A 367 6.54 -13.41 7.86
CA ILE A 367 7.81 -14.12 7.61
C ILE A 367 8.55 -14.34 8.95
N GLY A 368 7.80 -14.42 10.05
CA GLY A 368 8.36 -14.73 11.35
C GLY A 368 8.95 -16.14 11.43
N ASN A 369 9.77 -16.39 12.45
CA ASN A 369 10.38 -17.69 12.73
C ASN A 369 11.21 -18.22 11.55
N ASN A 370 12.05 -17.36 10.96
CA ASN A 370 12.98 -17.70 9.89
C ASN A 370 14.41 -17.36 10.33
N LYS A 371 15.36 -17.23 9.39
CA LYS A 371 16.76 -16.87 9.64
C LYS A 371 17.18 -15.59 8.91
N LEU A 372 16.22 -14.72 8.59
CA LEU A 372 16.48 -13.48 7.86
C LEU A 372 17.45 -12.58 8.61
N TYR A 373 18.38 -11.95 7.90
CA TYR A 373 19.35 -11.01 8.47
C TYR A 373 19.34 -9.68 7.72
N GLY A 374 20.02 -8.65 8.24
CA GLY A 374 20.05 -7.31 7.66
C GLY A 374 19.00 -6.38 8.27
N ASN A 375 18.71 -5.28 7.56
CA ASN A 375 17.91 -4.16 8.06
C ASN A 375 16.49 -4.15 7.48
N VAL A 376 15.57 -3.46 8.16
CA VAL A 376 14.20 -3.25 7.67
C VAL A 376 14.13 -1.95 6.89
N ASN A 377 13.74 -2.02 5.62
CA ASN A 377 13.58 -0.85 4.76
C ASN A 377 12.31 -0.03 5.12
N PRO A 378 12.34 1.32 5.12
CA PRO A 378 11.15 2.14 5.38
C PRO A 378 9.95 1.93 4.44
N SER A 379 10.13 1.35 3.25
CA SER A 379 9.01 0.97 2.35
C SER A 379 7.98 0.06 3.05
N TRP A 380 8.42 -0.71 4.05
CA TRP A 380 7.56 -1.57 4.85
C TRP A 380 6.57 -0.82 5.75
N CYS A 381 6.74 0.49 5.97
CA CYS A 381 5.80 1.32 6.73
C CYS A 381 4.38 1.32 6.15
N SER A 382 4.23 0.98 4.87
CA SER A 382 2.96 0.89 4.15
C SER A 382 2.21 -0.44 4.34
N ALA A 383 2.85 -1.47 4.92
CA ALA A 383 2.18 -2.75 5.19
C ALA A 383 1.24 -2.63 6.40
N LYS A 384 -0.01 -3.11 6.30
CA LYS A 384 -0.96 -3.04 7.44
C LYS A 384 -0.49 -3.92 8.59
N ASN A 385 0.09 -5.09 8.27
CA ASN A 385 0.62 -6.02 9.26
C ASN A 385 1.88 -6.73 8.74
N LEU A 386 3.05 -6.27 9.15
CA LEU A 386 4.34 -6.93 8.92
C LEU A 386 4.72 -7.74 10.17
N ILE A 387 4.85 -9.06 10.04
CA ILE A 387 5.28 -9.96 11.11
C ILE A 387 6.63 -10.57 10.72
N ILE A 388 7.69 -10.16 11.42
CA ILE A 388 9.09 -10.60 11.18
C ILE A 388 9.77 -11.05 12.47
N SER A 389 8.98 -11.41 13.48
CA SER A 389 9.45 -11.86 14.78
C SER A 389 10.31 -13.11 14.67
N ASN A 390 11.28 -13.30 15.57
CA ASN A 390 12.16 -14.46 15.65
C ASN A 390 12.96 -14.67 14.34
N ASN A 391 13.81 -13.70 14.02
CA ASN A 391 14.76 -13.74 12.90
C ASN A 391 16.16 -13.30 13.42
N LYS A 392 17.06 -12.86 12.55
CA LYS A 392 18.39 -12.29 12.88
C LYS A 392 18.53 -10.85 12.36
N LEU A 393 17.43 -10.11 12.28
CA LEU A 393 17.45 -8.74 11.75
C LEU A 393 18.13 -7.80 12.74
N SER A 394 18.80 -6.76 12.23
CA SER A 394 19.56 -5.83 13.05
C SER A 394 19.55 -4.39 12.51
N GLY A 395 20.19 -3.48 13.25
CA GLY A 395 20.22 -2.04 12.96
C GLY A 395 18.94 -1.32 13.38
N GLU A 396 18.69 -0.15 12.78
CA GLU A 396 17.52 0.66 13.14
C GLU A 396 16.24 0.15 12.49
N LEU A 397 15.20 -0.03 13.31
CA LEU A 397 13.84 -0.23 12.84
C LEU A 397 13.25 1.12 12.37
N PRO A 398 12.58 1.21 11.21
CA PRO A 398 11.97 2.45 10.74
C PRO A 398 11.07 3.12 11.78
N THR A 399 11.09 4.46 11.77
CA THR A 399 10.41 5.28 12.79
C THR A 399 8.91 5.10 12.83
N CYS A 400 8.28 4.78 11.69
CA CYS A 400 6.87 4.39 11.64
C CYS A 400 6.53 3.22 12.58
N PHE A 401 7.46 2.28 12.84
CA PHE A 401 7.20 1.19 13.78
C PHE A 401 7.60 1.56 15.21
N THR A 402 8.78 2.18 15.40
CA THR A 402 9.26 2.54 16.74
C THR A 402 8.36 3.57 17.41
N CYS A 403 7.76 4.48 16.63
CA CYS A 403 6.80 5.48 17.11
C CYS A 403 5.57 4.85 17.79
N HIS A 404 5.18 3.64 17.38
CA HIS A 404 4.00 2.92 17.89
C HIS A 404 4.34 1.65 18.68
N PHE A 405 5.60 1.51 19.10
CA PHE A 405 6.13 0.28 19.71
C PHE A 405 5.64 0.03 21.15
N GLN A 406 4.95 1.00 21.75
CA GLN A 406 4.24 0.84 23.03
C GLN A 406 3.04 -0.13 22.89
N ALA A 407 2.50 -0.28 21.69
CA ALA A 407 1.40 -1.18 21.41
C ALA A 407 1.87 -2.64 21.39
N SER A 408 1.26 -3.49 22.22
CA SER A 408 1.67 -4.91 22.35
C SER A 408 1.59 -5.68 21.02
N PHE A 409 0.59 -5.41 20.19
CA PHE A 409 0.39 -6.06 18.89
C PHE A 409 1.40 -5.61 17.82
N ILE A 410 1.93 -4.39 17.90
CA ILE A 410 3.06 -3.95 17.06
C ILE A 410 4.33 -4.60 17.60
N LYS A 411 4.58 -4.49 18.90
CA LYS A 411 5.77 -5.04 19.55
C LYS A 411 5.96 -6.54 19.26
N SER A 412 4.89 -7.35 19.37
CA SER A 412 4.94 -8.80 19.12
C SER A 412 5.44 -9.18 17.74
N ASN A 413 5.26 -8.30 16.74
CA ASN A 413 5.64 -8.59 15.36
C ASN A 413 7.13 -8.47 15.08
N PHE A 414 7.90 -7.85 15.98
CA PHE A 414 9.33 -7.56 15.79
C PHE A 414 10.23 -8.24 16.84
N ILE A 415 9.65 -8.87 17.87
CA ILE A 415 10.42 -9.53 18.94
C ILE A 415 11.36 -10.62 18.39
N GLY A 416 12.44 -10.92 19.12
CA GLY A 416 13.39 -11.96 18.69
C GLY A 416 14.26 -11.54 17.51
N ASN A 417 14.64 -10.26 17.46
CA ASN A 417 15.61 -9.66 16.54
C ASN A 417 16.54 -8.71 17.32
N ASP A 418 17.62 -8.26 16.69
CA ASP A 418 18.72 -7.47 17.28
C ASP A 418 18.68 -5.99 16.85
N PHE A 419 17.51 -5.33 16.92
CA PHE A 419 17.36 -3.92 16.54
C PHE A 419 18.03 -2.97 17.56
N THR A 420 18.70 -1.92 17.06
CA THR A 420 19.53 -1.02 17.89
C THR A 420 18.77 0.14 18.53
N ASN A 421 17.61 0.50 17.98
CA ASN A 421 16.79 1.62 18.45
C ASN A 421 15.52 1.17 19.20
N ILE A 422 15.57 -0.02 19.82
CA ILE A 422 14.50 -0.56 20.65
C ILE A 422 14.95 -0.56 22.12
N GLU A 423 14.44 0.39 22.90
CA GLU A 423 14.71 0.53 24.34
C GLU A 423 13.54 0.07 25.23
N THR A 424 13.79 -0.19 26.51
CA THR A 424 12.73 -0.46 27.51
C THR A 424 12.92 0.44 28.74
N PRO A 425 12.03 1.42 28.99
CA PRO A 425 10.86 1.80 28.16
C PRO A 425 11.26 2.47 26.84
N GLN A 426 10.40 2.41 25.82
CA GLN A 426 10.63 3.13 24.57
C GLN A 426 10.48 4.65 24.78
N PRO A 427 11.34 5.47 24.15
CA PRO A 427 11.20 6.92 24.18
C PRO A 427 9.92 7.39 23.49
N LEU A 428 9.45 8.60 23.85
CA LEU A 428 8.33 9.24 23.17
C LEU A 428 8.69 9.56 21.70
N CYS A 429 7.74 9.33 20.80
CA CYS A 429 7.95 9.53 19.37
C CYS A 429 8.10 11.03 19.02
N THR A 430 9.16 11.38 18.30
CA THR A 430 9.44 12.77 17.88
C THR A 430 9.28 13.01 16.38
N THR A 431 8.97 11.96 15.61
CA THR A 431 8.92 11.98 14.14
C THR A 431 7.51 11.99 13.56
N LEU A 432 6.47 11.86 14.41
CA LEU A 432 5.06 11.88 14.01
C LEU A 432 4.63 13.28 13.57
N ILE A 433 4.09 13.35 12.35
CA ILE A 433 3.65 14.59 11.72
C ILE A 433 2.22 14.38 11.20
N PRO A 434 1.19 14.88 11.90
CA PRO A 434 -0.20 14.77 11.47
C PRO A 434 -0.70 16.06 10.81
N ASN A 435 -1.41 15.92 9.69
CA ASN A 435 -2.13 17.00 9.00
C ASN A 435 -3.55 16.54 8.67
N LEU A 436 -4.51 17.48 8.66
CA LEU A 436 -5.90 17.22 8.31
C LEU A 436 -6.32 18.07 7.12
N ARG A 437 -7.22 17.52 6.32
CA ARG A 437 -7.95 18.25 5.29
C ARG A 437 -9.40 17.79 5.28
N TYR A 438 -10.33 18.72 5.12
CA TYR A 438 -11.73 18.41 4.86
C TYR A 438 -12.13 18.92 3.49
N ASP A 439 -12.75 18.04 2.68
CA ASP A 439 -13.40 18.42 1.44
C ASP A 439 -14.90 18.58 1.68
N THR A 440 -15.37 19.83 1.62
CA THR A 440 -16.79 20.19 1.81
C THR A 440 -17.69 19.59 0.75
N SER A 441 -17.18 19.31 -0.45
CA SER A 441 -17.96 18.76 -1.56
C SER A 441 -18.20 17.26 -1.43
N THR A 442 -17.18 16.50 -1.01
CA THR A 442 -17.25 15.04 -0.83
C THR A 442 -17.56 14.64 0.62
N LYS A 443 -17.49 15.58 1.57
CA LYS A 443 -17.60 15.35 3.02
C LYS A 443 -16.53 14.40 3.57
N ILE A 444 -15.38 14.31 2.90
CA ILE A 444 -14.28 13.45 3.29
C ILE A 444 -13.30 14.26 4.14
N LEU A 445 -13.04 13.76 5.35
CA LEU A 445 -11.93 14.18 6.19
C LEU A 445 -10.73 13.26 5.93
N THR A 446 -9.59 13.84 5.57
CA THR A 446 -8.36 13.14 5.28
C THR A 446 -7.31 13.49 6.33
N LEU A 447 -6.77 12.47 7.00
CA LEU A 447 -5.62 12.57 7.88
C LEU A 447 -4.39 12.02 7.14
N TYR A 448 -3.35 12.84 7.00
CA TYR A 448 -2.16 12.48 6.24
C TYR A 448 -0.88 13.01 6.87
N GLY A 449 0.25 12.39 6.55
CA GLY A 449 1.56 12.81 7.04
C GLY A 449 2.50 11.63 7.27
N LYS A 450 3.16 11.59 8.42
CA LYS A 450 4.21 10.62 8.73
C LYS A 450 4.03 9.99 10.11
N ASP A 451 4.34 8.70 10.20
CA ASP A 451 4.32 7.88 11.41
C ASP A 451 2.95 7.95 12.13
N LEU A 452 1.87 7.87 11.36
CA LEU A 452 0.49 8.00 11.87
C LEU A 452 -0.11 6.73 12.49
N GLY A 453 0.56 5.58 12.34
CA GLY A 453 0.15 4.29 12.91
C GLY A 453 -0.49 3.33 11.93
N PHE A 454 -0.91 2.15 12.40
CA PHE A 454 -1.30 1.02 11.54
C PHE A 454 -2.77 0.61 11.66
N ASP A 455 -3.47 1.10 12.69
CA ASP A 455 -4.86 0.75 12.98
C ASP A 455 -5.68 2.04 13.15
N PRO A 456 -6.63 2.34 12.24
CA PRO A 456 -7.50 3.51 12.33
C PRO A 456 -8.26 3.59 13.67
N LYS A 457 -8.56 2.45 14.31
CA LYS A 457 -9.27 2.40 15.60
C LYS A 457 -8.43 2.95 16.76
N GLN A 458 -7.12 3.08 16.59
CA GLN A 458 -6.19 3.67 17.56
C GLN A 458 -6.04 5.19 17.41
N ILE A 459 -6.65 5.77 16.39
CA ILE A 459 -6.70 7.21 16.18
C ILE A 459 -8.00 7.69 16.81
N LYS A 460 -7.87 8.47 17.89
CA LYS A 460 -9.01 8.99 18.65
C LYS A 460 -9.07 10.49 18.51
N THR A 461 -10.28 11.03 18.48
CA THR A 461 -10.53 12.46 18.39
C THR A 461 -11.20 12.93 19.67
N LYS A 462 -10.82 14.12 20.15
CA LYS A 462 -11.44 14.75 21.32
C LYS A 462 -12.63 15.61 20.88
N ASP A 463 -13.64 15.73 21.74
CA ASP A 463 -14.86 16.54 21.57
C ASP A 463 -15.85 16.05 20.49
N VAL A 464 -15.37 15.42 19.42
CA VAL A 464 -16.16 14.76 18.37
C VAL A 464 -15.62 13.36 18.12
N SER A 465 -16.47 12.35 17.97
CA SER A 465 -16.06 10.98 17.63
C SER A 465 -16.01 10.81 16.11
N ILE A 466 -14.80 10.65 15.55
CA ILE A 466 -14.58 10.37 14.12
C ILE A 466 -14.13 8.91 13.97
N ASP A 467 -14.77 8.17 13.08
CA ASP A 467 -14.40 6.80 12.74
C ASP A 467 -13.69 6.79 11.38
N PHE A 468 -12.39 6.50 11.40
CA PHE A 468 -11.58 6.43 10.19
C PHE A 468 -11.77 5.06 9.50
N ASP A 469 -11.82 5.07 8.16
CA ASP A 469 -12.06 3.90 7.31
C ASP A 469 -11.02 2.79 7.55
N ASP A 470 -11.49 1.58 7.91
CA ASP A 470 -10.65 0.41 8.16
C ASP A 470 -10.32 -0.42 6.90
N LYS A 471 -10.89 -0.04 5.75
CA LYS A 471 -10.64 -0.67 4.45
C LYS A 471 -9.67 0.16 3.63
N ASN A 472 -9.94 1.46 3.47
CA ASN A 472 -9.24 2.35 2.53
C ASN A 472 -8.30 3.33 3.26
N TYR A 473 -7.14 2.82 3.70
CA TYR A 473 -6.10 3.63 4.33
C TYR A 473 -4.71 3.10 3.97
N VAL A 474 -3.71 3.98 4.03
CA VAL A 474 -2.28 3.63 3.93
C VAL A 474 -1.66 3.78 5.32
N PRO A 475 -1.20 2.67 5.93
CA PRO A 475 -0.54 2.70 7.23
C PRO A 475 0.58 3.74 7.30
N SER A 476 0.67 4.40 8.45
CA SER A 476 1.63 5.44 8.81
C SER A 476 1.62 6.70 7.94
N GLU A 477 0.76 6.78 6.92
CA GLU A 477 0.78 7.87 5.93
C GLU A 477 -0.58 8.54 5.70
N PHE A 478 -1.68 7.79 5.62
CA PHE A 478 -2.94 8.30 5.08
C PHE A 478 -4.18 7.55 5.59
N PHE A 479 -5.17 8.28 6.10
CA PHE A 479 -6.46 7.78 6.59
C PHE A 479 -7.59 8.69 6.11
N THR A 480 -8.78 8.12 5.92
CA THR A 480 -9.97 8.89 5.52
C THR A 480 -11.14 8.59 6.45
N ALA A 481 -12.06 9.54 6.58
CA ALA A 481 -13.32 9.39 7.29
C ALA A 481 -14.40 10.19 6.57
N ILE A 482 -15.64 9.70 6.61
CA ILE A 482 -16.79 10.52 6.19
C ILE A 482 -17.24 11.33 7.39
N TYR A 483 -17.20 12.66 7.26
CA TYR A 483 -17.63 13.59 8.31
C TYR A 483 -18.75 14.47 7.79
N ASN A 484 -19.98 14.16 8.25
CA ASN A 484 -21.21 14.75 7.69
C ASN A 484 -21.47 16.19 8.15
N ASP A 485 -20.93 16.56 9.31
CA ASP A 485 -20.98 17.92 9.83
C ASP A 485 -19.89 18.76 9.15
N ASP A 486 -20.11 20.06 9.00
CA ASP A 486 -19.09 20.96 8.48
C ASP A 486 -18.04 21.25 9.59
N PRO A 487 -16.81 20.73 9.51
CA PRO A 487 -15.78 20.96 10.51
C PRO A 487 -15.23 22.38 10.47
N SER A 488 -15.67 23.22 9.51
CA SER A 488 -15.39 24.66 9.52
C SER A 488 -15.79 25.33 10.84
N ALA A 489 -16.80 24.78 11.53
CA ALA A 489 -17.21 25.24 12.86
C ALA A 489 -16.17 24.94 13.97
N LEU A 490 -15.38 23.86 13.85
CA LEU A 490 -14.38 23.47 14.85
C LEU A 490 -13.04 24.22 14.66
N GLN A 491 -12.71 24.59 13.42
CA GLN A 491 -11.42 25.17 12.96
C GLN A 491 -10.18 24.29 13.20
N PHE A 492 -10.16 23.48 14.26
CA PHE A 492 -9.11 22.55 14.63
C PHE A 492 -9.69 21.32 15.32
N LEU A 493 -8.89 20.26 15.40
CA LEU A 493 -9.23 19.01 16.07
C LEU A 493 -8.04 18.50 16.90
N ASP A 494 -8.30 18.00 18.09
CA ASP A 494 -7.29 17.29 18.90
C ASP A 494 -7.35 15.79 18.55
N ILE A 495 -6.29 15.28 17.92
CA ILE A 495 -6.13 13.86 17.56
C ILE A 495 -5.14 13.19 18.50
N THR A 496 -5.57 12.13 19.16
CA THR A 496 -4.76 11.25 20.00
C THR A 496 -4.40 9.97 19.25
N PHE A 497 -3.09 9.73 19.10
CA PHE A 497 -2.54 8.46 18.62
C PHE A 497 -2.24 7.57 19.82
N THR A 498 -3.17 6.68 20.18
CA THR A 498 -3.07 5.90 21.43
C THR A 498 -1.82 5.03 21.50
N THR A 499 -1.39 4.48 20.36
CA THR A 499 -0.19 3.63 20.25
C THR A 499 1.12 4.40 20.33
N ALA A 500 1.12 5.70 20.02
CA ALA A 500 2.27 6.60 20.23
C ALA A 500 2.19 7.39 21.55
N ALA A 501 1.09 7.23 22.31
CA ALA A 501 0.79 7.93 23.55
C ALA A 501 0.87 9.47 23.45
N GLN A 502 0.47 10.06 22.32
CA GLN A 502 0.56 11.50 22.06
C GLN A 502 -0.72 12.08 21.47
N THR A 503 -0.97 13.35 21.76
CA THR A 503 -2.10 14.12 21.22
C THR A 503 -1.59 15.35 20.50
N TYR A 504 -2.12 15.59 19.30
CA TYR A 504 -1.75 16.68 18.41
C TYR A 504 -2.99 17.53 18.12
N ARG A 505 -2.80 18.85 18.06
CA ARG A 505 -3.84 19.77 17.59
C ARG A 505 -3.60 20.06 16.12
N VAL A 506 -4.58 19.82 15.26
CA VAL A 506 -4.43 19.92 13.80
C VAL A 506 -5.55 20.78 13.23
N SER A 507 -5.24 21.60 12.22
CA SER A 507 -6.23 22.47 11.57
C SER A 507 -7.19 21.65 10.71
N THR A 508 -8.50 21.93 10.77
CA THR A 508 -9.49 21.35 9.84
C THR A 508 -9.74 22.24 8.62
N VAL A 509 -9.19 23.45 8.62
CA VAL A 509 -9.36 24.48 7.59
C VAL A 509 -8.01 24.93 7.03
N GLN A 510 -8.00 25.36 5.77
CA GLN A 510 -6.81 25.94 5.14
C GLN A 510 -6.73 27.43 5.49
N ASN A 511 -6.14 27.74 6.64
CA ASN A 511 -5.82 29.10 7.05
C ASN A 511 -4.31 29.33 7.01
N PRO A 512 -3.83 30.49 6.54
CA PRO A 512 -2.45 30.87 6.76
C PRO A 512 -2.13 30.90 8.27
N PRO A 513 -0.88 30.63 8.68
CA PRO A 513 -0.51 30.69 10.09
C PRO A 513 -0.87 32.04 10.71
N LEU A 514 -1.56 32.01 11.84
CA LEU A 514 -1.85 33.21 12.62
C LEU A 514 -0.70 33.43 13.59
N VAL A 515 0.13 34.45 13.33
CA VAL A 515 1.19 34.86 14.26
C VAL A 515 0.60 35.87 15.25
N THR A 516 0.78 35.65 16.54
CA THR A 516 0.33 36.59 17.58
C THR A 516 1.49 37.27 18.30
N LYS A 517 2.66 36.63 18.32
CA LYS A 517 3.84 37.13 19.02
C LYS A 517 5.13 36.60 18.39
N ILE A 518 6.13 37.45 18.32
CA ILE A 518 7.45 37.14 17.78
C ILE A 518 8.48 37.47 18.84
N VAL A 519 9.25 36.46 19.26
CA VAL A 519 10.26 36.57 20.32
C VAL A 519 11.64 36.32 19.71
N PRO A 520 12.48 37.36 19.58
CA PRO A 520 13.89 37.17 19.29
C PRO A 520 14.62 36.65 20.53
N SER A 521 15.43 35.61 20.36
CA SER A 521 16.37 35.17 21.40
C SER A 521 17.71 35.86 21.17
N ASN A 522 18.28 36.46 22.21
CA ASN A 522 19.62 37.05 22.17
C ASN A 522 20.46 36.33 23.22
N PRO A 523 21.66 35.80 22.89
CA PRO A 523 22.51 36.08 21.72
C PRO A 523 22.38 35.11 20.53
N LEU A 524 21.42 34.19 20.55
CA LEU A 524 21.28 33.14 19.52
C LEU A 524 20.29 33.62 18.45
N ASN A 525 20.77 34.06 17.27
CA ASN A 525 20.05 34.54 16.06
C ASN A 525 18.81 33.71 15.63
N THR A 526 17.85 33.56 16.53
CA THR A 526 16.72 32.66 16.48
C THR A 526 15.48 33.46 16.79
N LEU A 527 14.45 33.24 15.98
CA LEU A 527 13.16 33.87 16.10
C LEU A 527 12.14 32.79 16.42
N SER A 528 11.41 33.00 17.51
CA SER A 528 10.26 32.18 17.88
C SER A 528 8.98 32.90 17.49
N PHE A 529 8.20 32.28 16.61
CA PHE A 529 6.89 32.75 16.19
C PHE A 529 5.84 31.97 16.97
N GLU A 530 5.10 32.65 17.83
CA GLU A 530 3.99 32.10 18.61
C GLU A 530 2.66 32.49 17.96
N GLY A 531 1.67 31.60 18.03
CA GLY A 531 0.37 31.81 17.40
C GLY A 531 -0.47 30.53 17.29
N SER A 532 -1.15 30.36 16.15
CA SER A 532 -1.97 29.19 15.84
C SER A 532 -2.01 28.90 14.33
N PHE A 533 -2.59 27.77 13.93
CA PHE A 533 -2.69 27.34 12.51
C PHE A 533 -1.34 27.08 11.81
N PHE A 534 -0.28 26.86 12.59
CA PHE A 534 0.93 26.24 12.07
C PHE A 534 0.72 24.71 11.95
N ASN A 535 1.62 24.01 11.27
CA ASN A 535 1.66 22.54 11.18
C ASN A 535 2.94 21.98 11.82
N TYR A 536 3.08 20.64 11.85
CA TYR A 536 4.22 19.96 12.48
C TYR A 536 5.36 19.63 11.51
N ASN A 537 5.21 19.92 10.21
CA ASN A 537 6.22 19.64 9.19
C ASN A 537 7.16 20.84 8.99
N LYS A 538 8.34 20.81 9.61
CA LYS A 538 9.36 21.87 9.52
C LYS A 538 9.74 22.20 8.07
N SER A 539 9.81 21.19 7.21
CA SER A 539 10.17 21.34 5.79
C SER A 539 9.07 22.01 4.95
N SER A 540 7.85 22.15 5.48
CA SER A 540 6.77 22.86 4.77
C SER A 540 6.89 24.39 4.87
N PHE A 541 7.77 24.91 5.72
CA PHE A 541 7.90 26.33 5.99
C PHE A 541 9.07 26.95 5.23
N SER A 542 8.80 28.06 4.54
CA SER A 542 9.82 28.99 4.06
C SER A 542 9.60 30.34 4.75
N VAL A 543 10.56 30.73 5.59
CA VAL A 543 10.49 31.97 6.37
C VAL A 543 11.55 32.95 5.86
N LYS A 544 11.12 34.14 5.46
CA LYS A 544 11.99 35.23 5.02
C LYS A 544 11.83 36.42 5.96
N VAL A 545 12.95 36.93 6.47
CA VAL A 545 13.04 38.07 7.39
C VAL A 545 13.81 39.19 6.68
N GLY A 546 13.08 40.19 6.19
CA GLY A 546 13.59 41.18 5.24
C GLY A 546 14.11 40.48 3.98
N THR A 547 15.43 40.50 3.80
CA THR A 547 16.11 39.80 2.70
C THR A 547 16.68 38.43 3.06
N ASN A 548 16.73 38.08 4.35
CA ASN A 548 17.41 36.88 4.85
C ASN A 548 16.44 35.70 5.01
N TYR A 549 16.91 34.49 4.73
CA TYR A 549 16.17 33.26 5.04
C TYR A 549 16.34 32.86 6.51
N CYS A 550 15.28 32.28 7.09
CA CYS A 550 15.26 31.76 8.44
C CYS A 550 14.90 30.26 8.40
N VAL A 551 15.85 29.41 8.78
CA VAL A 551 15.72 27.95 8.70
C VAL A 551 14.92 27.45 9.89
N VAL A 552 13.76 26.83 9.64
CA VAL A 552 12.89 26.32 10.70
C VAL A 552 13.51 25.10 11.38
N THR A 553 13.69 25.18 12.70
CA THR A 553 14.30 24.14 13.54
C THR A 553 13.27 23.35 14.35
N SER A 554 12.09 23.93 14.62
CA SER A 554 10.95 23.26 15.23
C SER A 554 9.63 23.85 14.75
N ALA A 555 8.58 23.03 14.73
CA ALA A 555 7.25 23.41 14.30
C ALA A 555 6.19 22.65 15.10
N THR A 556 5.14 23.35 15.49
CA THR A 556 3.97 22.84 16.21
C THR A 556 2.75 23.62 15.77
N PHE A 557 1.53 23.21 16.14
CA PHE A 557 0.31 23.99 15.88
C PHE A 557 0.38 25.44 16.40
N TYR A 558 1.11 25.66 17.50
CA TYR A 558 1.16 26.94 18.20
C TYR A 558 2.32 27.84 17.78
N GLY A 559 3.17 27.39 16.87
CA GLY A 559 4.32 28.19 16.48
C GLY A 559 5.49 27.41 15.89
N ILE A 560 6.45 28.19 15.39
CA ILE A 560 7.71 27.72 14.81
C ILE A 560 8.90 28.45 15.46
N VAL A 561 10.05 27.77 15.49
CA VAL A 561 11.33 28.40 15.83
C VAL A 561 12.22 28.30 14.59
N CYS A 562 12.85 29.40 14.19
CA CYS A 562 13.78 29.40 13.07
C CYS A 562 15.08 30.15 13.41
N THR A 563 16.16 29.81 12.72
CA THR A 563 17.48 30.43 12.86
C THR A 563 17.84 31.20 11.60
N LEU A 564 18.26 32.45 11.73
CA LEU A 564 18.69 33.27 10.60
C LEU A 564 20.00 32.74 10.01
N SER A 565 20.02 32.48 8.70
CA SER A 565 21.19 31.92 8.01
C SER A 565 22.37 32.90 7.92
N ASN A 566 22.10 34.21 7.91
CA ASN A 566 23.09 35.29 7.90
C ASN A 566 22.62 36.46 8.77
N PRO A 567 23.10 36.60 10.01
CA PRO A 567 22.90 37.81 10.80
C PRO A 567 23.84 38.90 10.29
N SER A 568 23.53 39.53 9.15
CA SER A 568 24.28 40.70 8.70
C SER A 568 24.17 41.80 9.75
N SER A 569 25.32 42.38 10.12
CA SER A 569 25.50 43.43 11.14
C SER A 569 24.91 44.81 10.77
N SER A 570 23.94 44.87 9.86
CA SER A 570 23.41 46.12 9.29
C SER A 570 21.96 46.43 9.62
N TYR A 571 21.21 45.56 10.31
CA TYR A 571 19.90 45.96 10.81
C TYR A 571 20.10 46.91 12.00
N ASP A 572 19.59 48.15 11.88
CA ASP A 572 19.39 48.98 13.06
C ASP A 572 18.59 48.13 14.07
N PRO A 573 19.08 47.95 15.32
CA PRO A 573 18.39 47.17 16.33
C PRO A 573 16.91 47.58 16.47
N ASN A 574 16.59 48.86 16.24
CA ASN A 574 15.24 49.40 16.35
C ASN A 574 14.45 49.43 15.03
N ALA A 575 15.02 48.96 13.91
CA ALA A 575 14.32 48.89 12.64
C ALA A 575 13.19 47.85 12.69
N ILE A 576 12.07 48.21 12.07
CA ILE A 576 10.97 47.31 11.78
C ILE A 576 11.35 46.52 10.53
N VAL A 577 11.32 45.19 10.60
CA VAL A 577 11.59 44.32 9.46
C VAL A 577 10.33 43.56 9.07
N SER A 578 10.09 43.39 7.77
CA SER A 578 9.04 42.52 7.25
C SER A 578 9.44 41.06 7.41
N VAL A 579 8.47 40.21 7.72
CA VAL A 579 8.61 38.77 7.77
C VAL A 579 7.51 38.15 6.93
N THR A 580 7.90 37.27 6.02
CA THR A 580 6.99 36.47 5.21
C THR A 580 7.16 35.01 5.59
N ILE A 581 6.08 34.38 6.03
CA ILE A 581 6.01 32.94 6.33
C ILE A 581 5.16 32.30 5.23
N ASN A 582 5.77 31.45 4.43
CA ASN A 582 5.09 30.62 3.44
C ASN A 582 4.98 29.20 3.98
N VAL A 583 3.79 28.62 3.89
CA VAL A 583 3.54 27.21 4.21
C VAL A 583 3.08 26.50 2.95
N GLU A 584 3.86 25.52 2.51
CA GLU A 584 3.51 24.63 1.43
C GLU A 584 2.61 23.50 1.95
N ASP A 585 1.36 23.48 1.53
CA ASP A 585 0.47 22.35 1.79
C ASP A 585 0.69 21.27 0.72
N TYR A 586 1.31 20.14 1.12
CA TYR A 586 1.54 18.99 0.25
C TYR A 586 0.28 18.14 0.18
N THR A 587 -0.26 17.92 -1.02
CA THR A 587 -1.27 16.88 -1.26
C THR A 587 -0.87 16.01 -2.44
N LYS A 588 -1.15 14.70 -2.36
CA LYS A 588 -0.92 13.74 -3.46
C LYS A 588 -1.70 14.10 -4.73
N ASP A 589 -2.83 14.81 -4.61
CA ASP A 589 -3.82 14.90 -5.69
C ASP A 589 -4.17 16.31 -6.21
N TYR A 590 -3.67 17.40 -5.61
CA TYR A 590 -4.05 18.77 -5.99
C TYR A 590 -2.88 19.77 -5.98
N LYS A 591 -3.01 20.83 -6.80
CA LYS A 591 -2.05 21.93 -6.96
C LYS A 591 -1.59 22.49 -5.59
N LEU A 592 -0.28 22.67 -5.45
CA LEU A 592 0.38 23.33 -4.34
C LEU A 592 -0.32 24.67 -4.05
N THR A 593 -0.93 24.81 -2.88
CA THR A 593 -1.44 26.11 -2.42
C THR A 593 -0.47 26.61 -1.36
N VAL A 594 0.18 27.74 -1.63
CA VAL A 594 1.10 28.37 -0.67
C VAL A 594 0.28 29.33 0.18
N LEU A 595 0.23 29.07 1.48
CA LEU A 595 -0.40 29.97 2.44
C LEU A 595 0.65 30.95 2.96
N THR A 596 0.42 32.24 2.76
CA THR A 596 1.38 33.29 3.11
C THR A 596 0.87 34.15 4.26
N THR A 597 1.70 34.30 5.30
CA THR A 597 1.51 35.25 6.40
C THR A 597 2.59 36.32 6.33
N ASN A 598 2.19 37.59 6.26
CA ASN A 598 3.10 38.73 6.31
C ASN A 598 2.92 39.46 7.64
N VAL A 599 4.02 39.67 8.37
CA VAL A 599 4.06 40.39 9.64
C VAL A 599 5.29 41.28 9.70
N TYR A 600 5.27 42.26 10.59
CA TYR A 600 6.42 43.09 10.92
C TYR A 600 6.88 42.82 12.35
N THR A 601 8.19 42.85 12.57
CA THR A 601 8.80 42.62 13.89
C THR A 601 10.01 43.52 14.11
N TYR A 602 10.33 43.74 15.38
CA TYR A 602 11.66 44.15 15.80
C TYR A 602 12.56 42.93 15.98
N LEU A 603 13.85 43.06 15.66
CA LEU A 603 14.83 41.98 15.85
C LEU A 603 15.49 41.99 17.24
N ASN A 604 15.34 43.07 18.01
CA ASN A 604 15.97 43.21 19.32
C ASN A 604 15.02 43.03 20.51
N LYS A 605 13.70 42.97 20.27
CA LYS A 605 12.67 42.90 21.31
C LYS A 605 11.45 42.11 20.83
N THR A 606 10.74 41.54 21.79
CA THR A 606 9.46 40.87 21.54
C THR A 606 8.47 41.82 20.88
N SER A 607 7.83 41.34 19.81
CA SER A 607 6.80 42.06 19.06
C SER A 607 5.47 41.34 19.19
N THR A 608 4.42 42.05 19.56
CA THR A 608 3.04 41.53 19.51
C THR A 608 2.43 41.89 18.16
N VAL A 609 1.75 40.92 17.55
CA VAL A 609 1.09 41.07 16.26
C VAL A 609 -0.37 41.46 16.50
N THR A 610 -0.78 42.58 15.91
CA THR A 610 -2.12 43.17 16.01
C THR A 610 -2.76 43.16 14.62
N ASP A 611 -3.96 42.58 14.53
CA ASP A 611 -4.73 42.59 13.29
C ASP A 611 -5.26 44.00 12.95
N CYS A 612 -5.25 44.35 11.67
CA CYS A 612 -5.84 45.60 11.22
C CYS A 612 -7.36 45.54 11.27
N THR A 613 -7.99 46.62 11.76
CA THR A 613 -9.46 46.74 11.89
C THR A 613 -10.21 46.74 10.55
N THR A 614 -9.51 46.94 9.43
CA THR A 614 -10.08 46.95 8.07
C THR A 614 -9.19 46.15 7.11
N ASN A 615 -9.77 45.62 6.02
CA ASN A 615 -9.01 44.89 5.00
C ASN A 615 -8.15 45.86 4.17
N CYS A 616 -6.89 46.05 4.57
CA CYS A 616 -5.96 47.00 3.94
C CYS A 616 -5.76 46.74 2.43
N THR A 617 -5.83 45.48 1.98
CA THR A 617 -5.63 45.14 0.56
C THR A 617 -6.70 45.74 -0.33
N SER A 618 -7.95 45.88 0.16
CA SER A 618 -9.03 46.56 -0.57
C SER A 618 -8.77 48.06 -0.80
N GLN A 619 -7.86 48.64 -0.03
CA GLN A 619 -7.43 50.04 -0.13
C GLN A 619 -6.09 50.20 -0.87
N GLY A 620 -5.49 49.12 -1.37
CA GLY A 620 -4.12 49.14 -1.91
C GLY A 620 -3.05 49.42 -0.86
N LYS A 621 -3.30 49.04 0.40
CA LYS A 621 -2.42 49.23 1.57
C LYS A 621 -2.02 47.88 2.18
N VAL A 622 -0.95 47.89 2.97
CA VAL A 622 -0.45 46.76 3.77
C VAL A 622 -0.76 47.01 5.25
N CYS A 623 -1.04 45.96 6.01
CA CYS A 623 -1.27 46.07 7.45
C CYS A 623 0.06 46.15 8.20
N ASN A 624 0.34 47.26 8.91
CA ASN A 624 1.41 47.26 9.90
C ASN A 624 0.95 46.47 11.13
N THR A 625 1.46 45.26 11.27
CA THR A 625 1.04 44.36 12.34
C THR A 625 1.55 44.73 13.72
N LEU A 626 2.41 45.76 13.87
CA LEU A 626 2.86 46.24 15.18
C LEU A 626 1.83 47.14 15.88
N ASP A 627 0.99 47.84 15.12
CA ASP A 627 0.00 48.80 15.64
C ASP A 627 -1.42 48.62 15.05
N GLY A 628 -1.61 47.75 14.05
CA GLY A 628 -2.91 47.48 13.44
C GLY A 628 -3.39 48.55 12.47
N VAL A 629 -2.49 49.38 11.93
CA VAL A 629 -2.81 50.47 10.99
C VAL A 629 -2.57 50.05 9.54
N CYS A 630 -3.52 50.36 8.64
CA CYS A 630 -3.33 50.19 7.20
C CYS A 630 -2.43 51.30 6.64
N ILE A 631 -1.23 50.92 6.18
CA ILE A 631 -0.24 51.82 5.61
C ILE A 631 -0.04 51.54 4.11
N LYS A 632 0.16 52.57 3.29
CA LYS A 632 0.63 52.39 1.92
C LYS A 632 2.15 52.37 1.94
N GLU A 633 2.76 51.28 1.47
CA GLU A 633 4.21 51.20 1.41
C GLU A 633 4.75 52.24 0.43
N CYS A 634 5.75 53.00 0.87
CA CYS A 634 6.47 53.89 -0.01
C CYS A 634 7.55 53.13 -0.80
N PRO A 635 7.81 53.50 -2.07
CA PRO A 635 8.92 52.99 -2.87
C PRO A 635 10.24 53.00 -2.09
N ASN A 636 10.94 51.87 -2.01
CA ASN A 636 12.19 51.65 -1.25
C ASN A 636 12.20 52.22 0.19
N HIS A 637 11.05 52.30 0.88
CA HIS A 637 10.92 52.94 2.20
C HIS A 637 11.47 54.37 2.25
N CYS A 638 11.32 55.13 1.16
CA CYS A 638 11.92 56.46 0.99
C CYS A 638 13.44 56.49 1.21
N SER A 639 14.12 55.39 0.89
CA SER A 639 15.55 55.17 1.11
C SER A 639 15.98 55.29 2.59
N GLY A 640 15.03 55.13 3.52
CA GLY A 640 15.24 55.22 4.97
C GLY A 640 14.92 56.60 5.56
N PRO A 641 14.71 56.70 6.89
CA PRO A 641 14.27 57.93 7.57
C PRO A 641 15.26 59.10 7.45
N SER A 642 16.51 58.85 7.06
CA SER A 642 17.51 59.87 6.77
C SER A 642 17.32 60.53 5.39
N HIS A 643 16.71 59.83 4.42
CA HIS A 643 16.55 60.28 3.04
C HIS A 643 15.15 60.85 2.77
N GLY A 644 14.14 60.34 3.46
CA GLY A 644 12.79 60.87 3.36
C GLY A 644 11.88 60.33 4.47
N THR A 645 10.73 60.99 4.63
CA THR A 645 9.64 60.51 5.48
C THR A 645 8.52 60.00 4.58
N CYS A 646 8.07 58.77 4.81
CA CYS A 646 6.95 58.18 4.09
C CYS A 646 5.62 58.70 4.65
N ASP A 647 4.75 59.23 3.79
CA ASP A 647 3.34 59.41 4.16
C ASP A 647 2.62 58.07 4.03
N ILE A 648 2.37 57.43 5.18
CA ILE A 648 1.69 56.13 5.28
C ILE A 648 0.26 56.13 4.71
N ASN A 649 -0.36 57.29 4.47
CA ASN A 649 -1.70 57.35 3.87
C ASN A 649 -1.67 57.37 2.35
N THR A 650 -0.69 58.02 1.73
CA THR A 650 -0.58 58.22 0.27
C THR A 650 0.45 57.31 -0.41
N GLY A 651 1.41 56.76 0.35
CA GLY A 651 2.54 56.00 -0.18
C GLY A 651 3.57 56.88 -0.89
N GLU A 652 3.52 58.19 -0.69
CA GLU A 652 4.44 59.14 -1.29
C GLU A 652 5.57 59.50 -0.33
N CYS A 653 6.78 59.59 -0.87
CA CYS A 653 7.95 59.98 -0.11
C CYS A 653 8.13 61.50 -0.09
N SER A 654 8.20 62.07 1.11
CA SER A 654 8.71 63.43 1.31
C SER A 654 10.22 63.38 1.53
N CYS A 655 10.99 63.67 0.49
CA CYS A 655 12.45 63.62 0.55
C CYS A 655 13.02 64.76 1.40
N THR A 656 14.06 64.45 2.18
CA THR A 656 14.87 65.49 2.82
C THR A 656 15.59 66.28 1.73
N SER A 657 15.88 67.56 1.96
CA SER A 657 16.35 68.53 0.94
C SER A 657 17.60 68.14 0.15
N LYS A 658 18.28 67.05 0.53
CA LYS A 658 19.48 66.52 -0.12
C LYS A 658 19.15 65.42 -1.14
N PHE A 659 17.91 64.91 -1.16
CA PHE A 659 17.44 63.81 -1.99
C PHE A 659 16.15 64.18 -2.73
N LEU A 660 15.90 63.48 -3.83
CA LEU A 660 14.90 63.69 -4.87
C LEU A 660 14.48 62.31 -5.40
N GLY A 661 13.44 62.27 -6.23
CA GLY A 661 12.91 61.03 -6.81
C GLY A 661 11.79 60.42 -5.97
N ASP A 662 11.01 59.53 -6.60
CA ASP A 662 9.78 58.97 -6.02
C ASP A 662 10.03 58.13 -4.75
N ASP A 663 11.27 57.68 -4.56
CA ASP A 663 11.76 56.89 -3.43
C ASP A 663 12.86 57.61 -2.61
N CYS A 664 13.10 58.89 -2.88
CA CYS A 664 14.19 59.68 -2.28
C CYS A 664 15.60 59.11 -2.46
N LEU A 665 15.82 58.34 -3.55
CA LEU A 665 17.13 57.78 -3.85
C LEU A 665 18.09 58.80 -4.51
N THR A 666 17.58 59.80 -5.24
CA THR A 666 18.41 60.66 -6.11
C THR A 666 18.89 61.97 -5.45
N PRO A 667 20.19 62.24 -5.26
CA PRO A 667 20.67 63.48 -4.61
C PRO A 667 20.73 64.71 -5.55
N ALA A 668 20.51 65.95 -5.03
CA ALA A 668 20.74 67.24 -5.76
C ALA A 668 22.25 67.55 -5.95
N VAL A 669 22.72 68.66 -6.59
CA VAL A 669 24.16 68.89 -7.00
C VAL A 669 25.01 69.85 -6.09
N PRO A 670 25.41 69.40 -4.90
CA PRO A 670 26.75 69.51 -4.33
C PRO A 670 27.74 68.66 -5.14
N CYS A 671 28.97 68.44 -4.63
CA CYS A 671 29.64 67.20 -5.06
C CYS A 671 28.64 66.06 -4.87
N PRO A 672 28.54 65.10 -5.80
CA PRO A 672 27.53 64.06 -5.69
C PRO A 672 27.66 63.41 -4.29
N ASN A 673 26.52 63.21 -3.61
CA ASN A 673 26.40 62.77 -2.21
C ASN A 673 27.27 63.48 -1.14
N ASP A 674 27.76 64.71 -1.35
CA ASP A 674 28.75 65.37 -0.46
C ASP A 674 30.00 64.49 -0.22
N CYS A 675 30.40 63.77 -1.27
CA CYS A 675 31.41 62.71 -1.21
C CYS A 675 31.08 61.58 -0.22
N SER A 676 29.80 61.35 0.04
CA SER A 676 29.28 60.29 0.92
C SER A 676 29.88 60.31 2.34
N ASN A 677 30.33 61.49 2.82
CA ASN A 677 31.15 61.67 4.03
C ASN A 677 32.46 60.84 4.04
N ALA A 678 32.87 60.34 2.89
CA ALA A 678 33.99 59.44 2.70
C ALA A 678 34.98 59.99 1.66
N GLY A 679 35.04 61.31 1.56
CA GLY A 679 35.95 62.03 0.70
C GLY A 679 35.94 63.52 1.01
N SER A 680 36.83 64.25 0.38
CA SER A 680 36.86 65.72 0.41
C SER A 680 36.19 66.26 -0.85
N CYS A 681 35.15 67.07 -0.69
CA CYS A 681 34.41 67.69 -1.79
C CYS A 681 35.13 68.93 -2.34
N ASN A 682 35.50 68.90 -3.63
CA ASN A 682 35.86 70.11 -4.35
C ASN A 682 34.59 70.84 -4.80
N LYS A 683 34.14 71.79 -3.98
CA LYS A 683 32.92 72.58 -4.20
C LYS A 683 32.96 73.48 -5.45
N ALA A 684 34.11 73.63 -6.11
CA ALA A 684 34.24 74.48 -7.30
C ALA A 684 33.82 73.78 -8.60
N ASN A 685 33.86 72.45 -8.66
CA ASN A 685 33.52 71.67 -9.85
C ASN A 685 32.66 70.41 -9.55
N GLY A 686 32.31 70.18 -8.27
CA GLY A 686 31.51 69.03 -7.86
C GLY A 686 32.25 67.70 -7.90
N VAL A 687 33.59 67.70 -7.94
CA VAL A 687 34.40 66.47 -7.98
C VAL A 687 34.87 66.08 -6.58
N CYS A 688 34.67 64.81 -6.20
CA CYS A 688 35.11 64.25 -4.93
C CYS A 688 36.50 63.62 -4.98
N THR A 689 37.30 63.83 -3.93
CA THR A 689 38.52 63.06 -3.67
C THR A 689 38.27 62.09 -2.52
N CYS A 690 38.22 60.78 -2.79
CA CYS A 690 37.81 59.78 -1.80
C CYS A 690 38.89 59.43 -0.76
N ILE A 691 38.47 59.08 0.46
CA ILE A 691 39.36 58.46 1.46
C ILE A 691 39.74 57.04 1.01
N ALA A 692 40.78 56.45 1.61
CA ALA A 692 41.21 55.09 1.29
C ALA A 692 40.04 54.08 1.37
N ASN A 693 39.97 53.17 0.40
CA ASN A 693 38.94 52.13 0.22
C ASN A 693 37.54 52.65 -0.20
N ARG A 694 37.44 53.84 -0.81
CA ARG A 694 36.18 54.39 -1.36
C ARG A 694 36.37 54.81 -2.82
N LEU A 695 35.35 54.56 -3.65
CA LEU A 695 35.36 54.69 -5.10
C LEU A 695 34.13 55.47 -5.60
N GLY A 696 34.17 55.87 -6.87
CA GLY A 696 33.06 56.54 -7.55
C GLY A 696 33.15 58.07 -7.52
N LEU A 697 32.32 58.72 -8.34
CA LEU A 697 32.29 60.19 -8.49
C LEU A 697 31.94 60.92 -7.19
N ASP A 698 31.27 60.23 -6.26
CA ASP A 698 30.80 60.69 -4.96
C ASP A 698 31.36 59.92 -3.77
N CYS A 699 32.34 59.05 -3.98
CA CYS A 699 32.88 58.17 -2.94
C CYS A 699 31.83 57.24 -2.26
N SER A 700 30.62 57.07 -2.81
CA SER A 700 29.62 56.14 -2.24
C SER A 700 30.02 54.69 -2.46
N GLY A 701 30.75 54.41 -3.54
CA GLY A 701 31.31 53.10 -3.81
C GLY A 701 32.27 52.69 -2.70
N ILE A 702 32.05 51.50 -2.13
CA ILE A 702 32.98 50.85 -1.23
C ILE A 702 33.95 50.05 -2.11
N ASP A 703 35.25 50.29 -1.94
CA ASP A 703 36.27 49.43 -2.53
C ASP A 703 36.20 48.06 -1.86
N CYS A 704 36.28 46.99 -2.64
CA CYS A 704 36.28 45.66 -2.06
C CYS A 704 37.53 45.50 -1.20
N THR A 705 37.36 45.05 0.05
CA THR A 705 38.49 44.87 0.99
C THR A 705 39.52 43.86 0.50
N ASN A 706 39.10 42.98 -0.42
CA ASN A 706 39.93 42.02 -1.13
C ASN A 706 39.81 42.25 -2.64
N THR A 707 40.86 41.91 -3.40
CA THR A 707 40.75 41.83 -4.86
C THR A 707 39.74 40.75 -5.26
N CYS A 708 38.78 41.12 -6.11
CA CYS A 708 37.82 40.16 -6.66
C CYS A 708 38.48 39.37 -7.79
N GLU A 709 38.81 38.12 -7.53
CA GLU A 709 39.53 37.26 -8.48
C GLU A 709 38.59 36.72 -9.59
N HIS A 710 39.17 36.05 -10.59
CA HIS A 710 38.45 35.40 -11.70
C HIS A 710 37.57 36.33 -12.55
N SER A 711 37.95 37.61 -12.67
CA SER A 711 37.14 38.65 -13.34
C SER A 711 35.78 38.91 -12.67
N SER A 712 35.64 38.55 -11.39
CA SER A 712 34.46 38.87 -10.59
C SER A 712 34.33 40.37 -10.40
N THR A 713 33.11 40.88 -10.36
CA THR A 713 32.86 42.32 -10.25
C THR A 713 32.69 42.69 -8.78
N CYS A 714 33.34 43.78 -8.32
CA CYS A 714 33.06 44.30 -6.99
C CYS A 714 31.66 44.91 -6.96
N ASP A 715 30.78 44.44 -6.07
CA ASP A 715 29.55 45.17 -5.76
C ASP A 715 29.90 46.36 -4.86
N THR A 716 30.15 47.49 -5.51
CA THR A 716 30.54 48.72 -4.82
C THR A 716 29.47 49.28 -3.88
N THR A 717 28.22 48.76 -3.90
CA THR A 717 27.18 49.20 -2.95
C THR A 717 27.40 48.67 -1.54
N ILE A 718 27.97 47.47 -1.42
CA ILE A 718 28.21 46.77 -0.14
C ILE A 718 29.69 46.43 0.12
N GLY A 719 30.57 46.62 -0.87
CA GLY A 719 32.01 46.32 -0.75
C GLY A 719 32.32 44.82 -0.73
N VAL A 720 31.46 44.00 -1.35
CA VAL A 720 31.60 42.56 -1.44
C VAL A 720 31.71 42.16 -2.91
N CYS A 721 32.57 41.20 -3.22
CA CYS A 721 32.70 40.70 -4.58
C CYS A 721 31.42 39.96 -5.02
N LYS A 722 30.86 40.36 -6.16
CA LYS A 722 29.87 39.57 -6.90
C LYS A 722 30.62 38.55 -7.75
N CYS A 723 30.69 37.33 -7.23
CA CYS A 723 31.43 36.26 -7.88
C CYS A 723 30.83 35.87 -9.23
N VAL A 724 31.71 35.49 -10.16
CA VAL A 724 31.30 34.77 -11.38
C VAL A 724 30.61 33.44 -11.00
N PRO A 725 29.78 32.87 -11.88
CA PRO A 725 29.17 31.56 -11.65
C PRO A 725 30.22 30.53 -11.21
N ASN A 726 29.83 29.67 -10.27
CA ASN A 726 30.63 28.62 -9.66
C ASN A 726 31.77 29.08 -8.71
N TYR A 727 31.93 30.37 -8.43
CA TYR A 727 32.86 30.84 -7.39
C TYR A 727 32.12 31.53 -6.24
N GLN A 728 32.70 31.47 -5.04
CA GLN A 728 32.20 32.10 -3.83
C GLN A 728 33.32 32.47 -2.86
N GLY A 729 32.96 32.99 -1.69
CA GLY A 729 33.89 33.54 -0.71
C GLY A 729 34.05 35.05 -0.87
N SER A 730 34.68 35.68 0.12
CA SER A 730 34.81 37.15 0.20
C SER A 730 35.63 37.79 -0.92
N ASN A 731 36.47 37.00 -1.60
CA ASN A 731 37.34 37.40 -2.72
C ASN A 731 37.08 36.57 -4.01
N CYS A 732 36.03 35.74 -4.02
CA CYS A 732 35.67 34.87 -5.15
C CYS A 732 36.76 33.85 -5.57
N THR A 733 37.56 33.37 -4.61
CA THR A 733 38.59 32.35 -4.88
C THR A 733 38.17 30.93 -4.51
N ILE A 734 37.00 30.73 -3.90
CA ILE A 734 36.59 29.40 -3.45
C ILE A 734 35.65 28.79 -4.51
N PRO A 735 36.00 27.65 -5.12
CA PRO A 735 35.10 26.94 -6.02
C PRO A 735 33.82 26.47 -5.29
N SER A 736 32.66 26.80 -5.84
CA SER A 736 31.36 26.20 -5.52
C SER A 736 31.22 24.89 -6.28
N HIS A 737 31.93 23.85 -5.83
CA HIS A 737 32.00 22.57 -6.53
C HIS A 737 30.64 21.88 -6.64
N TYR A 738 30.45 21.16 -7.74
CA TYR A 738 29.25 20.36 -8.01
C TYR A 738 29.59 19.07 -8.75
N ILE A 739 28.69 18.10 -8.67
CA ILE A 739 28.81 16.79 -9.33
C ILE A 739 27.82 16.73 -10.49
N THR A 740 28.29 16.24 -11.64
CA THR A 740 27.45 16.03 -12.83
C THR A 740 27.16 14.57 -13.10
N SER A 741 28.11 13.69 -12.81
CA SER A 741 27.94 12.25 -12.99
C SER A 741 28.80 11.45 -12.02
N VAL A 742 28.27 10.31 -11.61
CA VAL A 742 28.95 9.35 -10.75
C VAL A 742 28.96 8.01 -11.44
N ILE A 743 30.15 7.40 -11.51
CA ILE A 743 30.35 6.00 -11.85
C ILE A 743 30.55 5.29 -10.51
N PRO A 744 29.51 4.60 -10.00
CA PRO A 744 29.56 3.94 -8.70
C PRO A 744 30.35 2.63 -8.76
N CYS A 745 30.79 2.16 -7.60
CA CYS A 745 31.33 0.81 -7.43
C CYS A 745 30.22 -0.25 -7.35
N THR A 746 30.61 -1.52 -7.26
CA THR A 746 29.66 -2.61 -6.99
C THR A 746 29.28 -2.69 -5.51
N ILE A 747 28.30 -3.53 -5.18
CA ILE A 747 27.86 -3.78 -3.80
C ILE A 747 28.98 -4.24 -2.84
N ASP A 748 30.06 -4.84 -3.37
CA ASP A 748 31.23 -5.25 -2.60
C ASP A 748 32.15 -4.08 -2.21
N GLY A 749 31.84 -2.87 -2.68
CA GLY A 749 32.70 -1.70 -2.54
C GLY A 749 33.74 -1.61 -3.65
N GLY A 750 34.61 -0.62 -3.56
CA GLY A 750 35.69 -0.39 -4.52
C GLY A 750 35.76 1.04 -5.02
N GLU A 751 36.32 1.20 -6.21
CA GLU A 751 36.60 2.49 -6.81
C GLU A 751 35.33 3.16 -7.34
N VAL A 752 35.18 4.43 -7.01
CA VAL A 752 34.11 5.33 -7.43
C VAL A 752 34.75 6.48 -8.19
N SER A 753 34.22 6.81 -9.37
CA SER A 753 34.63 7.98 -10.13
C SER A 753 33.51 9.02 -10.13
N ILE A 754 33.79 10.16 -9.53
CA ILE A 754 32.88 11.31 -9.41
C ILE A 754 33.36 12.37 -10.39
N ASN A 755 32.52 12.73 -11.35
CA ASN A 755 32.80 13.78 -12.30
C ASN A 755 31.97 15.03 -11.96
N GLY A 756 32.55 16.18 -12.21
CA GLY A 756 31.91 17.45 -11.94
C GLY A 756 32.88 18.59 -12.18
N TRP A 757 32.75 19.64 -11.37
CA TRP A 757 33.67 20.78 -11.41
C TRP A 757 34.19 21.04 -10.00
N PHE A 758 35.51 20.97 -9.84
CA PHE A 758 36.23 21.07 -8.56
C PHE A 758 37.24 22.22 -8.57
N GLY A 759 36.96 23.27 -9.34
CA GLY A 759 37.85 24.41 -9.57
C GLY A 759 38.60 24.32 -10.91
N ASN A 760 39.44 25.31 -11.18
CA ASN A 760 40.28 25.40 -12.38
C ASN A 760 41.74 25.05 -12.05
N ASP A 761 42.63 25.03 -13.05
CA ASP A 761 44.06 24.69 -12.84
C ASP A 761 44.77 25.63 -11.84
N GLN A 762 44.25 26.84 -11.65
CA GLN A 762 44.74 27.80 -10.66
C GLN A 762 44.39 27.38 -9.21
N ASP A 763 43.34 26.58 -9.05
CA ASP A 763 42.82 26.09 -7.77
C ASP A 763 43.43 24.74 -7.36
N ASN A 764 44.45 24.26 -8.07
CA ASN A 764 45.09 22.94 -7.85
C ASN A 764 45.55 22.71 -6.39
N HIS A 765 45.87 23.79 -5.67
CA HIS A 765 46.25 23.75 -4.27
C HIS A 765 45.10 23.31 -3.33
N LEU A 766 43.84 23.42 -3.77
CA LEU A 766 42.64 22.97 -3.04
C LEU A 766 42.32 21.49 -3.28
N LEU A 767 42.82 20.87 -4.35
CA LEU A 767 42.40 19.51 -4.72
C LEU A 767 42.68 18.47 -3.62
N THR A 768 43.80 18.59 -2.91
CA THR A 768 44.15 17.65 -1.82
C THR A 768 43.28 17.80 -0.57
N SER A 769 42.43 18.82 -0.51
CA SER A 769 41.60 19.12 0.67
C SER A 769 40.19 18.53 0.61
N TYR A 770 39.78 17.95 -0.53
CA TYR A 770 38.44 17.38 -0.69
C TYR A 770 38.26 16.05 0.07
N ILE A 771 37.16 15.97 0.81
CA ILE A 771 36.73 14.78 1.55
C ILE A 771 35.38 14.34 1.00
N VAL A 772 35.26 13.05 0.69
CA VAL A 772 34.04 12.45 0.14
C VAL A 772 33.43 11.47 1.14
N LYS A 773 32.10 11.52 1.31
CA LYS A 773 31.31 10.53 2.03
C LYS A 773 30.16 10.03 1.16
N ILE A 774 29.89 8.73 1.20
CA ILE A 774 28.78 8.08 0.51
C ILE A 774 27.87 7.46 1.56
N GLY A 775 26.67 8.03 1.72
CA GLY A 775 25.81 7.74 2.86
C GLY A 775 26.53 8.06 4.18
N THR A 776 26.74 7.04 5.01
CA THR A 776 27.51 7.16 6.26
C THR A 776 28.98 6.75 6.11
N LEU A 777 29.37 6.16 4.97
CA LEU A 777 30.71 5.61 4.76
C LEU A 777 31.67 6.69 4.22
N PRO A 778 32.90 6.77 4.75
CA PRO A 778 33.94 7.58 4.12
C PRO A 778 34.36 6.96 2.78
N CYS A 779 34.56 7.79 1.76
CA CYS A 779 35.15 7.39 0.48
C CYS A 779 36.57 7.95 0.40
N THR A 780 37.58 7.09 0.52
CA THR A 780 38.99 7.48 0.60
C THR A 780 39.47 7.93 -0.76
N VAL A 781 39.74 9.22 -0.93
CA VAL A 781 40.20 9.81 -2.20
C VAL A 781 41.53 9.19 -2.62
N SER A 782 41.57 8.58 -3.80
CA SER A 782 42.76 7.96 -4.41
C SER A 782 43.40 8.86 -5.46
N ALA A 783 42.59 9.63 -6.20
CA ALA A 783 43.06 10.60 -7.17
C ALA A 783 42.06 11.75 -7.32
N ILE A 784 42.54 12.93 -7.69
CA ILE A 784 41.69 14.09 -7.93
C ILE A 784 42.33 15.03 -8.97
N ASN A 785 41.49 15.61 -9.82
CA ASN A 785 41.81 16.74 -10.67
C ASN A 785 40.62 17.73 -10.69
N THR A 786 40.72 18.79 -11.50
CA THR A 786 39.72 19.87 -11.63
C THR A 786 38.33 19.40 -12.07
N THR A 787 38.20 18.20 -12.64
CA THR A 787 36.93 17.67 -13.18
C THR A 787 36.51 16.32 -12.60
N THR A 788 37.41 15.60 -11.94
CA THR A 788 37.15 14.24 -11.44
C THR A 788 37.77 13.98 -10.08
N ILE A 789 37.01 13.36 -9.18
CA ILE A 789 37.49 12.73 -7.95
C ILE A 789 37.33 11.22 -8.09
N THR A 790 38.40 10.48 -7.87
CA THR A 790 38.37 9.03 -7.70
C THR A 790 38.56 8.71 -6.23
N CYS A 791 37.68 7.89 -5.67
CA CYS A 791 37.77 7.49 -4.27
C CYS A 791 37.31 6.03 -4.07
N ASN A 792 37.77 5.41 -2.99
CA ASN A 792 37.41 4.05 -2.64
C ASN A 792 36.44 4.02 -1.45
N VAL A 793 35.29 3.38 -1.62
CA VAL A 793 34.28 3.19 -0.56
C VAL A 793 34.14 1.71 -0.21
N GLY A 794 33.77 1.42 1.03
CA GLY A 794 33.42 0.08 1.47
C GLY A 794 32.13 -0.45 0.83
N ALA A 795 31.89 -1.75 1.05
CA ALA A 795 30.68 -2.45 0.62
C ALA A 795 29.41 -1.77 1.13
N GLY A 796 28.35 -1.85 0.33
CA GLY A 796 27.05 -1.27 0.65
C GLY A 796 26.00 -1.64 -0.40
N THR A 797 24.76 -1.24 -0.17
CA THR A 797 23.64 -1.53 -1.07
C THR A 797 22.71 -0.32 -1.21
N GLY A 798 21.96 -0.31 -2.31
CA GLY A 798 20.94 0.70 -2.57
C GLY A 798 21.48 2.05 -3.01
N THR A 799 20.58 3.02 -3.01
CA THR A 799 20.89 4.42 -3.34
C THR A 799 21.33 5.18 -2.08
N LYS A 800 22.38 6.00 -2.19
CA LYS A 800 23.00 6.80 -1.13
C LYS A 800 23.21 8.24 -1.59
N ASN A 801 23.31 9.13 -0.61
CA ASN A 801 23.71 10.51 -0.84
C ASN A 801 25.23 10.60 -0.96
N ILE A 802 25.74 11.58 -1.70
CA ILE A 802 27.16 11.91 -1.78
C ILE A 802 27.36 13.27 -1.12
N ILE A 803 28.27 13.33 -0.15
CA ILE A 803 28.68 14.59 0.47
C ILE A 803 30.14 14.84 0.12
N ILE A 804 30.42 15.96 -0.52
CA ILE A 804 31.78 16.41 -0.84
C ILE A 804 32.02 17.71 -0.09
N THR A 805 33.01 17.70 0.81
CA THR A 805 33.39 18.87 1.60
C THR A 805 34.83 19.22 1.28
N ASN A 806 35.13 20.51 1.17
CA ASN A 806 36.51 20.98 1.16
C ASN A 806 36.96 21.20 2.62
N SER A 807 38.01 20.51 3.07
CA SER A 807 38.47 20.60 4.47
C SER A 807 39.06 21.97 4.85
N LEU A 808 39.54 22.76 3.88
CA LEU A 808 39.95 24.15 4.10
C LEU A 808 38.74 25.09 4.23
N TYR A 809 37.62 24.72 3.62
CA TYR A 809 36.36 25.47 3.62
C TYR A 809 35.16 24.58 3.96
N PRO A 810 35.04 24.06 5.20
CA PRO A 810 34.08 23.01 5.55
C PRO A 810 32.61 23.44 5.51
N THR A 811 32.34 24.75 5.55
CA THR A 811 31.00 25.32 5.35
C THR A 811 30.53 25.23 3.90
N ILE A 812 31.45 24.96 2.98
CA ILE A 812 31.20 24.80 1.55
C ILE A 812 31.24 23.31 1.24
N PHE A 813 30.05 22.74 1.07
CA PHE A 813 29.88 21.33 0.77
C PHE A 813 28.82 21.15 -0.32
N PHE A 814 29.02 20.11 -1.12
CA PHE A 814 28.02 19.61 -2.04
C PHE A 814 27.31 18.43 -1.39
N ASN A 815 25.99 18.45 -1.34
CA ASN A 815 25.16 17.36 -0.84
C ASN A 815 24.26 16.84 -1.96
N GLY A 816 24.73 15.82 -2.66
CA GLY A 816 23.99 15.14 -3.71
C GLY A 816 23.07 14.09 -3.14
N VAL A 817 21.78 14.41 -2.99
CA VAL A 817 20.78 13.44 -2.50
C VAL A 817 20.52 12.38 -3.57
N GLY A 818 20.64 11.11 -3.19
CA GLY A 818 20.30 9.98 -4.05
C GLY A 818 21.15 9.82 -5.32
N LEU A 819 22.31 10.48 -5.42
CA LEU A 819 23.14 10.46 -6.65
C LEU A 819 24.06 9.23 -6.77
N PHE A 820 24.22 8.43 -5.71
CA PHE A 820 25.05 7.22 -5.73
C PHE A 820 24.17 5.98 -5.66
N ASN A 821 24.22 5.10 -6.66
CA ASN A 821 23.52 3.81 -6.60
C ASN A 821 24.53 2.67 -6.74
N TYR A 822 24.68 1.83 -5.71
CA TYR A 822 25.58 0.68 -5.77
C TYR A 822 25.22 -0.24 -6.94
N GLN A 823 26.20 -0.61 -7.76
CA GLN A 823 25.95 -1.53 -8.87
C GLN A 823 25.86 -2.97 -8.36
N ASN A 824 24.67 -3.56 -8.47
CA ASN A 824 24.55 -5.00 -8.33
C ASN A 824 25.07 -5.66 -9.63
N PRO A 825 26.10 -6.53 -9.58
CA PRO A 825 26.52 -7.31 -10.74
C PRO A 825 25.45 -8.32 -11.17
N ILE A 826 24.58 -8.75 -10.25
CA ILE A 826 23.41 -9.57 -10.52
C ILE A 826 22.23 -8.63 -10.80
N LYS A 827 21.78 -8.57 -12.05
CA LYS A 827 20.60 -7.80 -12.43
C LYS A 827 19.34 -8.59 -12.08
N THR A 828 18.43 -7.93 -11.39
CA THR A 828 17.04 -8.39 -11.26
C THR A 828 16.28 -8.01 -12.52
N CYS A 829 15.21 -8.77 -12.81
CA CYS A 829 14.38 -8.52 -13.97
C CYS A 829 13.04 -7.86 -13.60
N PRO A 830 12.44 -7.10 -14.53
CA PRO A 830 11.10 -6.51 -14.37
C PRO A 830 10.08 -7.52 -13.84
N ASN A 831 9.50 -7.25 -12.67
CA ASN A 831 8.50 -8.11 -12.02
C ASN A 831 8.91 -9.60 -11.97
N SER A 832 10.22 -9.90 -11.85
CA SER A 832 10.76 -11.28 -11.92
C SER A 832 10.30 -12.05 -13.16
N CYS A 833 10.10 -11.37 -14.29
CA CYS A 833 9.55 -11.94 -15.52
C CYS A 833 8.13 -12.52 -15.34
N THR A 834 7.36 -11.93 -14.43
CA THR A 834 6.02 -12.34 -13.98
C THR A 834 6.00 -13.68 -13.26
N SER A 835 6.71 -14.69 -13.78
CA SER A 835 6.97 -15.98 -13.14
C SER A 835 7.99 -16.76 -13.97
N ALA A 836 8.57 -17.82 -13.39
CA ALA A 836 9.44 -18.75 -14.12
C ALA A 836 8.75 -19.45 -15.32
N THR A 837 7.41 -19.53 -15.35
CA THR A 837 6.66 -20.07 -16.51
C THR A 837 6.44 -19.05 -17.61
N ASN A 838 6.52 -17.77 -17.29
CA ASN A 838 6.32 -16.68 -18.23
C ASN A 838 7.63 -16.32 -18.93
N GLY A 839 8.73 -16.32 -18.18
CA GLY A 839 10.05 -16.10 -18.74
C GLY A 839 11.18 -16.41 -17.76
N LYS A 840 12.40 -16.33 -18.28
CA LYS A 840 13.63 -16.49 -17.52
C LYS A 840 14.37 -15.15 -17.45
N CYS A 841 14.76 -14.76 -16.24
CA CYS A 841 15.58 -13.56 -16.06
C CYS A 841 17.01 -13.79 -16.54
N ASN A 842 17.50 -12.91 -17.42
CA ASN A 842 18.93 -12.80 -17.70
C ASN A 842 19.57 -11.93 -16.62
N THR A 843 20.20 -12.55 -15.62
CA THR A 843 20.81 -11.82 -14.50
C THR A 843 22.07 -11.03 -14.87
N VAL A 844 22.56 -11.12 -16.11
CA VAL A 844 23.66 -10.28 -16.61
C VAL A 844 23.12 -8.98 -17.21
N THR A 845 22.05 -9.05 -18.01
CA THR A 845 21.48 -7.87 -18.70
C THR A 845 20.27 -7.26 -18.00
N GLY A 846 19.61 -7.99 -17.10
CA GLY A 846 18.35 -7.62 -16.45
C GLY A 846 17.10 -7.80 -17.32
N ASP A 847 17.23 -8.43 -18.49
CA ASP A 847 16.12 -8.64 -19.42
C ASP A 847 15.37 -9.95 -19.16
N CYS A 848 14.06 -9.93 -19.37
CA CYS A 848 13.25 -11.14 -19.38
C CYS A 848 13.27 -11.83 -20.74
N GLN A 849 13.77 -13.07 -20.77
CA GLN A 849 13.56 -13.96 -21.91
C GLN A 849 12.19 -14.64 -21.76
N CYS A 850 11.17 -14.16 -22.46
CA CYS A 850 9.85 -14.76 -22.39
C CYS A 850 9.80 -16.14 -23.05
N ASN A 851 9.07 -17.06 -22.42
CA ASN A 851 8.74 -18.35 -23.00
C ASN A 851 7.79 -18.18 -24.19
N ASP A 852 7.67 -19.19 -25.06
CA ASP A 852 7.00 -19.05 -26.37
C ASP A 852 5.57 -18.53 -26.31
N ALA A 853 4.82 -18.85 -25.25
CA ALA A 853 3.44 -18.40 -25.06
C ALA A 853 3.32 -16.95 -24.57
N TYR A 854 4.41 -16.30 -24.13
CA TYR A 854 4.38 -15.01 -23.45
C TYR A 854 5.22 -13.94 -24.18
N THR A 855 4.88 -12.69 -23.93
CA THR A 855 5.54 -11.51 -24.47
C THR A 855 5.35 -10.31 -23.53
N GLY A 856 5.89 -9.15 -23.92
CA GLY A 856 5.96 -7.97 -23.07
C GLY A 856 7.30 -7.85 -22.37
N PHE A 857 7.51 -6.71 -21.69
CA PHE A 857 8.77 -6.37 -21.03
C PHE A 857 9.07 -7.26 -19.82
N ASP A 858 8.04 -7.69 -19.10
CA ASP A 858 8.08 -8.55 -17.93
C ASP A 858 7.46 -9.93 -18.18
N CYS A 859 7.19 -10.29 -19.44
CA CYS A 859 6.49 -11.53 -19.83
C CYS A 859 5.07 -11.70 -19.26
N SER A 860 4.42 -10.63 -18.81
CA SER A 860 3.06 -10.69 -18.24
C SER A 860 1.93 -10.90 -19.25
N THR A 861 2.21 -10.87 -20.55
CA THR A 861 1.19 -10.89 -21.60
C THR A 861 1.30 -12.16 -22.43
N LEU A 862 0.21 -12.91 -22.63
CA LEU A 862 0.19 -14.02 -23.57
C LEU A 862 0.34 -13.50 -25.01
N LYS A 863 1.13 -14.21 -25.82
CA LYS A 863 1.12 -14.01 -27.27
C LYS A 863 -0.26 -14.38 -27.77
N SER A 864 -1.01 -13.39 -28.25
CA SER A 864 -2.30 -13.63 -28.88
C SER A 864 -2.14 -14.55 -30.09
N THR A 865 -2.94 -15.61 -30.16
CA THR A 865 -3.08 -16.47 -31.35
C THR A 865 -3.95 -15.82 -32.43
N THR A 866 -4.61 -14.71 -32.11
CA THR A 866 -5.47 -13.93 -33.01
C THR A 866 -4.75 -12.71 -33.60
N THR A 867 -5.31 -12.13 -34.66
CA THR A 867 -4.83 -10.86 -35.21
C THR A 867 -4.95 -9.75 -34.15
N THR A 868 -3.83 -9.22 -33.68
CA THR A 868 -3.87 -8.07 -32.77
C THR A 868 -4.20 -6.80 -33.54
N PRO A 869 -5.09 -5.93 -33.03
CA PRO A 869 -5.36 -4.64 -33.65
C PRO A 869 -4.09 -3.78 -33.70
N PRO A 870 -3.85 -3.04 -34.81
CA PRO A 870 -2.67 -2.19 -34.93
C PRO A 870 -2.76 -1.03 -33.93
N THR A 871 -1.65 -0.74 -33.28
CA THR A 871 -1.48 0.50 -32.51
C THR A 871 -1.05 1.61 -33.47
N ASN A 872 -1.83 2.69 -33.52
CA ASN A 872 -1.52 3.89 -34.28
C ASN A 872 -0.96 4.94 -33.33
N SER A 873 0.21 5.47 -33.66
CA SER A 873 0.77 6.65 -33.01
C SER A 873 0.38 7.91 -33.79
N SER A 874 0.16 9.00 -33.08
CA SER A 874 0.03 10.33 -33.65
C SER A 874 0.76 11.32 -32.75
N VAL A 875 1.56 12.18 -33.37
CA VAL A 875 2.29 13.25 -32.70
C VAL A 875 1.74 14.57 -33.22
N ASP A 876 1.16 15.38 -32.35
CA ASP A 876 0.64 16.67 -32.75
C ASP A 876 1.74 17.76 -32.80
N THR A 877 1.43 18.90 -33.41
CA THR A 877 2.39 20.02 -33.52
C THR A 877 2.68 20.70 -32.18
N SER A 878 1.93 20.38 -31.12
CA SER A 878 2.12 20.88 -29.76
C SER A 878 3.02 19.97 -28.91
N GLY A 879 3.57 18.90 -29.49
CA GLY A 879 4.42 17.93 -28.80
C GLY A 879 3.64 16.85 -28.06
N ASN A 880 2.31 16.85 -28.11
CA ASN A 880 1.52 15.80 -27.48
C ASN A 880 1.59 14.51 -28.31
N THR A 881 1.71 13.38 -27.62
CA THR A 881 1.83 12.07 -28.27
C THR A 881 0.68 11.17 -27.86
N THR A 882 -0.08 10.69 -28.83
CA THR A 882 -1.22 9.81 -28.61
C THR A 882 -0.96 8.42 -29.19
N LEU A 883 -1.22 7.38 -28.40
CA LEU A 883 -1.19 5.98 -28.82
C LEU A 883 -2.61 5.43 -28.78
N SER A 884 -3.18 5.14 -29.95
CA SER A 884 -4.54 4.62 -30.08
C SER A 884 -4.53 3.17 -30.57
N ASN A 885 -5.32 2.33 -29.91
CA ASN A 885 -5.59 0.96 -30.31
C ASN A 885 -7.11 0.73 -30.25
N GLN A 886 -7.76 0.64 -31.42
CA GLN A 886 -9.22 0.62 -31.56
C GLN A 886 -9.88 1.83 -30.85
N TYR A 887 -10.71 1.59 -29.83
CA TYR A 887 -11.45 2.60 -29.07
C TYR A 887 -10.68 3.09 -27.83
N THR A 888 -9.49 2.56 -27.54
CA THR A 888 -8.66 3.00 -26.43
C THR A 888 -7.57 3.93 -26.93
N THR A 889 -7.52 5.13 -26.36
CA THR A 889 -6.47 6.12 -26.66
C THR A 889 -5.73 6.45 -25.38
N TYR A 890 -4.40 6.46 -25.46
CA TYR A 890 -3.51 6.92 -24.40
C TYR A 890 -2.83 8.21 -24.83
N GLU A 891 -2.65 9.13 -23.89
CA GLU A 891 -1.93 10.40 -24.08
C GLU A 891 -0.66 10.38 -23.23
N ILE A 892 0.46 10.81 -23.82
CA ILE A 892 1.77 10.94 -23.19
C ILE A 892 2.26 12.37 -23.41
N SER A 893 2.63 13.03 -22.32
CA SER A 893 3.04 14.42 -22.32
C SER A 893 4.16 14.70 -21.34
N ILE A 894 5.03 15.66 -21.70
CA ILE A 894 5.97 16.30 -20.77
C ILE A 894 5.30 17.58 -20.29
N ILE A 895 5.09 17.71 -18.99
CA ILE A 895 4.25 18.77 -18.44
C ILE A 895 5.03 19.93 -17.83
N GLU A 896 6.15 19.66 -17.16
CA GLU A 896 6.98 20.69 -16.53
C GLU A 896 8.43 20.24 -16.31
N LEU A 897 9.33 21.22 -16.18
CA LEU A 897 10.70 21.06 -15.70
C LEU A 897 10.85 21.86 -14.41
N ASN A 898 11.24 21.18 -13.33
CA ASN A 898 11.37 21.75 -12.00
C ASN A 898 12.84 21.84 -11.60
N GLU A 899 13.26 22.95 -11.02
CA GLU A 899 14.53 23.05 -10.30
C GLU A 899 14.28 22.75 -8.83
N ILE A 900 14.99 21.76 -8.30
CA ILE A 900 14.83 21.25 -6.95
C ILE A 900 16.09 21.56 -6.15
N SER A 901 15.90 22.17 -4.99
CA SER A 901 16.96 22.45 -4.03
C SER A 901 17.48 21.15 -3.39
N PHE A 902 18.69 21.19 -2.83
CA PHE A 902 19.33 20.05 -2.16
C PHE A 902 18.54 19.50 -0.95
N ASP A 903 17.61 20.29 -0.41
CA ASP A 903 16.71 19.88 0.67
C ASP A 903 15.37 19.30 0.17
N GLY A 904 15.19 19.22 -1.16
CA GLY A 904 13.99 18.71 -1.81
C GLY A 904 12.91 19.76 -2.09
N SER A 905 13.12 21.02 -1.70
CA SER A 905 12.15 22.09 -1.98
C SER A 905 12.16 22.53 -3.45
N LEU A 906 11.01 22.92 -3.96
CA LEU A 906 10.86 23.44 -5.33
C LEU A 906 11.39 24.88 -5.40
N VAL A 907 12.41 25.12 -6.23
CA VAL A 907 13.00 26.45 -6.44
C VAL A 907 12.22 27.22 -7.51
N ILE A 908 11.99 26.58 -8.65
CA ILE A 908 11.22 27.14 -9.76
C ILE A 908 10.66 26.02 -10.64
N SER A 909 9.51 26.25 -11.25
CA SER A 909 8.87 25.33 -12.20
C SER A 909 8.61 26.02 -13.53
N TYR A 910 8.93 25.32 -14.63
CA TYR A 910 8.68 25.77 -16.00
C TYR A 910 7.63 24.88 -16.66
N PRO A 911 6.44 25.39 -16.98
CA PRO A 911 5.42 24.61 -17.67
C PRO A 911 5.81 24.38 -19.14
N LEU A 912 5.83 23.11 -19.54
CA LEU A 912 6.17 22.64 -20.88
C LEU A 912 4.94 22.17 -21.68
N TYR A 913 3.85 21.79 -21.00
CA TYR A 913 2.63 21.27 -21.65
C TYR A 913 2.09 22.25 -22.70
N LYS A 914 1.92 21.77 -23.94
CA LYS A 914 1.42 22.51 -25.11
C LYS A 914 2.20 23.79 -25.48
N ASN A 915 3.43 23.95 -24.98
CA ASN A 915 4.30 25.11 -25.25
C ASN A 915 5.45 24.81 -26.21
N TRP A 916 5.42 23.65 -26.86
CA TRP A 916 6.47 23.20 -27.77
C TRP A 916 6.41 23.89 -29.12
N SER A 917 7.57 24.31 -29.62
CA SER A 917 7.73 24.79 -31.00
C SER A 917 8.18 23.65 -31.89
N PHE A 918 7.40 23.34 -32.92
CA PHE A 918 7.74 22.29 -33.88
C PHE A 918 8.92 22.74 -34.76
N MET A 919 10.02 21.98 -34.75
CA MET A 919 11.21 22.29 -35.56
C MET A 919 11.18 21.62 -36.93
N LYS A 920 11.01 20.29 -36.96
CA LYS A 920 10.99 19.51 -38.21
C LYS A 920 10.43 18.10 -38.00
N ASN A 921 9.90 17.53 -39.08
CA ASN A 921 9.59 16.10 -39.22
C ASN A 921 10.54 15.51 -40.28
N ASN A 922 11.22 14.41 -39.95
CA ASN A 922 11.90 13.59 -40.95
C ASN A 922 11.05 12.34 -41.20
N THR A 923 10.30 12.36 -42.31
CA THR A 923 9.41 11.27 -42.72
C THR A 923 10.15 9.97 -43.03
N ASP A 924 11.42 10.02 -43.44
CA ASP A 924 12.20 8.81 -43.74
C ASP A 924 12.57 8.04 -42.46
N LEU A 925 12.79 8.78 -41.37
CA LEU A 925 13.12 8.22 -40.05
C LEU A 925 11.91 8.10 -39.12
N ASN A 926 10.73 8.60 -39.52
CA ASN A 926 9.54 8.76 -38.66
C ASN A 926 9.86 9.50 -37.35
N THR A 927 10.61 10.60 -37.44
CA THR A 927 11.03 11.40 -36.28
C THR A 927 10.44 12.80 -36.30
N PHE A 928 9.87 13.23 -35.17
CA PHE A 928 9.30 14.55 -34.95
C PHE A 928 10.13 15.27 -33.90
N ARG A 929 10.57 16.49 -34.18
CA ARG A 929 11.46 17.24 -33.29
C ARG A 929 10.86 18.58 -32.90
N PHE A 930 10.87 18.85 -31.61
CA PHE A 930 10.33 20.04 -30.97
C PHE A 930 11.41 20.73 -30.13
N ASN A 931 11.28 22.03 -29.91
CA ASN A 931 12.10 22.77 -28.96
C ASN A 931 11.28 23.74 -28.11
N GLN A 932 11.85 24.11 -26.98
CA GLN A 932 11.36 25.18 -26.12
C GLN A 932 12.56 25.88 -25.48
N THR A 933 12.58 27.21 -25.52
CA THR A 933 13.54 28.02 -24.76
C THR A 933 12.84 28.57 -23.52
N LEU A 934 13.43 28.37 -22.35
CA LEU A 934 12.85 28.80 -21.09
C LEU A 934 12.92 30.32 -20.95
N LYS A 935 11.86 30.95 -20.43
CA LYS A 935 11.87 32.40 -20.19
C LYS A 935 12.86 32.74 -19.07
N ASN A 936 13.63 33.81 -19.23
CA ASN A 936 14.64 34.27 -18.27
C ASN A 936 15.74 33.25 -17.94
N ASN A 937 15.93 32.23 -18.78
CA ASN A 937 16.99 31.24 -18.65
C ASN A 937 17.57 30.99 -20.07
N THR A 938 18.85 30.66 -20.16
CA THR A 938 19.48 30.31 -21.46
C THR A 938 19.11 28.90 -21.93
N CYS A 939 18.44 28.12 -21.08
CA CYS A 939 18.09 26.73 -21.33
C CYS A 939 17.27 26.55 -22.60
N THR A 940 17.70 25.60 -23.43
CA THR A 940 16.91 25.07 -24.53
C THR A 940 16.64 23.59 -24.28
N ILE A 941 15.37 23.21 -24.35
CA ILE A 941 14.92 21.82 -24.25
C ILE A 941 14.55 21.36 -25.66
N ILE A 942 15.10 20.22 -26.07
CA ILE A 942 14.82 19.58 -27.35
C ILE A 942 14.14 18.24 -27.08
N TYR A 943 12.93 18.09 -27.61
CA TYR A 943 12.13 16.88 -27.47
C TYR A 943 11.99 16.21 -28.84
N THR A 944 12.34 14.94 -28.93
CA THR A 944 12.27 14.15 -30.17
C THR A 944 11.39 12.93 -29.96
N VAL A 945 10.47 12.68 -30.88
CA VAL A 945 9.59 11.51 -30.90
C VAL A 945 9.93 10.68 -32.12
N GLU A 946 10.27 9.40 -31.93
CA GLU A 946 10.53 8.44 -33.01
C GLU A 946 9.47 7.33 -32.98
N GLU A 947 8.74 7.17 -34.09
CA GLU A 947 7.72 6.13 -34.25
C GLU A 947 8.30 4.88 -34.92
N ILE A 948 8.08 3.70 -34.33
CA ILE A 948 8.57 2.43 -34.87
C ILE A 948 7.50 1.82 -35.81
N LYS A 949 7.56 2.11 -37.13
CA LYS A 949 6.48 1.75 -38.07
C LYS A 949 6.54 0.35 -38.70
N SER A 950 7.73 -0.19 -38.97
CA SER A 950 7.85 -1.33 -39.90
C SER A 950 8.48 -2.56 -39.27
N ASN A 951 9.72 -2.43 -38.76
CA ASN A 951 10.50 -3.52 -38.19
C ASN A 951 10.85 -3.19 -36.74
N GLU A 952 11.10 -4.22 -35.94
CA GLU A 952 11.72 -4.01 -34.64
C GLU A 952 13.09 -3.34 -34.80
N LYS A 953 13.43 -2.47 -33.85
CA LYS A 953 14.67 -1.67 -33.89
C LYS A 953 15.34 -1.73 -32.52
N SER A 954 16.63 -2.05 -32.52
CA SER A 954 17.46 -2.05 -31.31
C SER A 954 18.13 -0.70 -31.12
N PHE A 955 18.21 -0.29 -29.86
CA PHE A 955 18.79 0.95 -29.40
C PHE A 955 19.78 0.67 -28.26
N THR A 956 20.71 1.59 -28.07
CA THR A 956 21.63 1.59 -26.94
C THR A 956 21.60 2.98 -26.32
N PHE A 957 21.42 3.03 -25.00
CA PHE A 957 21.40 4.25 -24.23
C PHE A 957 22.23 4.06 -22.95
N GLY A 958 23.32 4.81 -22.81
CA GLY A 958 24.30 4.58 -21.74
C GLY A 958 24.86 3.16 -21.81
N MET A 959 24.67 2.37 -20.75
CA MET A 959 25.07 0.96 -20.70
C MET A 959 23.93 0.00 -21.06
N ALA A 960 22.71 0.48 -21.25
CA ALA A 960 21.54 -0.34 -21.53
C ALA A 960 21.34 -0.52 -23.04
N SER A 961 20.96 -1.72 -23.46
CA SER A 961 20.52 -2.00 -24.83
C SER A 961 19.10 -2.56 -24.80
N PHE A 962 18.24 -2.12 -25.72
CA PHE A 962 16.84 -2.53 -25.75
C PHE A 962 16.29 -2.55 -27.17
N THR A 963 15.23 -3.33 -27.39
CA THR A 963 14.57 -3.45 -28.69
C THR A 963 13.13 -2.99 -28.61
N LEU A 964 12.71 -2.12 -29.52
CA LEU A 964 11.34 -1.66 -29.65
C LEU A 964 10.66 -2.35 -30.84
N LYS A 965 9.45 -2.87 -30.61
CA LYS A 965 8.61 -3.50 -31.64
C LYS A 965 7.81 -2.46 -32.43
N LYS A 966 7.25 -2.88 -33.56
CA LYS A 966 6.32 -2.08 -34.36
C LYS A 966 5.16 -1.54 -33.50
N GLY A 967 4.85 -0.25 -33.66
CA GLY A 967 3.80 0.47 -32.92
C GLY A 967 4.26 1.12 -31.62
N ALA A 968 5.51 0.90 -31.19
CA ALA A 968 6.11 1.61 -30.06
C ALA A 968 6.61 3.01 -30.46
N ILE A 969 6.80 3.86 -29.45
CA ILE A 969 7.37 5.19 -29.57
C ILE A 969 8.59 5.31 -28.65
N LYS A 970 9.65 5.91 -29.17
CA LYS A 970 10.81 6.31 -28.40
C LYS A 970 10.84 7.83 -28.27
N LEU A 971 11.01 8.32 -27.06
CA LEU A 971 11.15 9.74 -26.77
C LEU A 971 12.60 10.03 -26.41
N SER A 972 13.13 11.16 -26.86
CA SER A 972 14.45 11.64 -26.43
C SER A 972 14.35 13.11 -26.02
N VAL A 973 14.72 13.42 -24.78
CA VAL A 973 14.69 14.77 -24.22
C VAL A 973 16.11 15.21 -23.91
N LEU A 974 16.56 16.27 -24.59
CA LEU A 974 17.84 16.93 -24.34
C LEU A 974 17.58 18.29 -23.70
N ILE A 975 17.99 18.45 -22.45
CA ILE A 975 18.00 19.71 -21.71
C ILE A 975 19.41 20.25 -21.80
N LYS A 976 19.56 21.48 -22.32
CA LYS A 976 20.88 22.07 -22.60
C LYS A 976 20.97 23.51 -22.09
N ASP A 977 22.12 23.84 -21.51
CA ASP A 977 22.52 25.18 -21.05
C ASP A 977 21.57 25.77 -19.97
N TYR A 978 21.11 24.93 -19.05
CA TYR A 978 20.28 25.36 -17.91
C TYR A 978 21.10 26.16 -16.90
N GLN A 979 20.66 27.38 -16.59
CA GLN A 979 21.26 28.22 -15.55
C GLN A 979 20.61 27.93 -14.19
N TYR A 980 21.32 27.19 -13.33
CA TYR A 980 20.88 26.89 -11.97
C TYR A 980 21.03 28.11 -11.04
N GLN A 981 20.08 28.28 -10.11
CA GLN A 981 20.18 29.32 -9.08
C GLN A 981 21.26 29.01 -8.03
N SER A 982 21.56 27.72 -7.85
CA SER A 982 22.61 27.23 -6.97
C SER A 982 23.29 26.01 -7.59
N THR A 983 24.60 25.87 -7.39
CA THR A 983 25.36 24.68 -7.82
C THR A 983 24.93 23.40 -7.09
N LEU A 984 24.15 23.52 -6.02
CA LEU A 984 23.58 22.40 -5.26
C LEU A 984 22.23 21.91 -5.81
N ASN A 985 21.61 22.65 -6.73
CA ASN A 985 20.28 22.34 -7.22
C ASN A 985 20.34 21.26 -8.32
N THR A 986 19.24 20.54 -8.46
CA THR A 986 19.01 19.47 -9.43
C THR A 986 17.78 19.77 -10.28
N LEU A 987 17.52 18.97 -11.31
CA LEU A 987 16.32 19.11 -12.13
C LEU A 987 15.39 17.92 -11.95
N GLN A 988 14.09 18.14 -12.07
CA GLN A 988 13.09 17.09 -12.19
C GLN A 988 12.24 17.31 -13.43
N LEU A 989 12.28 16.37 -14.36
CA LEU A 989 11.46 16.38 -15.58
C LEU A 989 10.19 15.55 -15.37
N VAL A 990 9.03 16.15 -15.57
CA VAL A 990 7.74 15.52 -15.23
C VAL A 990 6.99 15.03 -16.46
N PHE A 991 6.68 13.73 -16.46
CA PHE A 991 5.86 13.04 -17.44
C PHE A 991 4.45 12.81 -16.92
N TYR A 992 3.47 12.94 -17.81
CA TYR A 992 2.07 12.62 -17.58
C TYR A 992 1.62 11.59 -18.62
N SER A 993 0.98 10.52 -18.17
CA SER A 993 0.36 9.50 -19.02
C SER A 993 -1.08 9.28 -18.57
N THR A 994 -2.02 9.22 -19.52
CA THR A 994 -3.44 8.99 -19.20
C THR A 994 -4.15 8.17 -20.26
N SER A 995 -5.21 7.45 -19.86
CA SER A 995 -6.16 6.80 -20.76
C SER A 995 -7.39 7.71 -20.99
N GLY A 996 -7.77 7.90 -22.26
CA GLY A 996 -8.93 8.69 -22.65
C GLY A 996 -10.26 8.00 -22.31
N ASN A 997 -11.37 8.73 -22.39
CA ASN A 997 -12.72 8.23 -22.07
C ASN A 997 -13.24 7.22 -23.11
N ASP A 998 -14.20 6.37 -22.71
CA ASP A 998 -14.83 5.40 -23.60
C ASP A 998 -15.62 6.11 -24.70
N VAL A 999 -15.29 5.80 -25.96
CA VAL A 999 -16.01 6.33 -27.14
C VAL A 999 -17.20 5.41 -27.50
N GLU A 1000 -17.09 4.12 -27.21
CA GLU A 1000 -18.10 3.11 -27.55
C GLU A 1000 -18.00 1.87 -26.64
N THR A 1001 -19.10 1.19 -26.35
CA THR A 1001 -19.13 -0.03 -25.53
C THR A 1001 -18.96 -1.29 -26.40
N ASP A 1002 -17.94 -2.09 -26.13
CA ASP A 1002 -17.72 -3.40 -26.75
C ASP A 1002 -17.48 -4.52 -25.70
N CYS A 1003 -17.17 -5.73 -26.15
CA CYS A 1003 -16.90 -6.88 -25.28
C CYS A 1003 -15.55 -6.81 -24.54
N ASN A 1004 -14.66 -5.91 -24.95
CA ASN A 1004 -13.38 -5.67 -24.31
C ASN A 1004 -13.48 -4.58 -23.24
N GLN A 1005 -14.65 -3.96 -23.07
CA GLN A 1005 -14.81 -2.84 -22.14
C GLN A 1005 -14.42 -3.23 -20.71
N GLN A 1006 -13.47 -2.48 -20.17
CA GLN A 1006 -12.95 -2.68 -18.82
C GLN A 1006 -12.53 -1.34 -18.23
N GLU A 1007 -12.73 -1.21 -16.91
CA GLU A 1007 -12.29 -0.04 -16.15
C GLU A 1007 -10.79 0.18 -16.28
N SER A 1008 -10.37 1.43 -16.16
CA SER A 1008 -8.96 1.77 -16.18
C SER A 1008 -8.29 1.33 -14.89
N LEU A 1009 -7.10 0.77 -14.97
CA LEU A 1009 -6.28 0.37 -13.84
C LEU A 1009 -4.83 0.79 -14.07
N THR A 1010 -4.19 1.40 -13.07
CA THR A 1010 -2.77 1.75 -13.10
C THR A 1010 -1.92 0.79 -12.27
N ASP A 1011 -0.71 0.52 -12.75
CA ASP A 1011 0.31 -0.22 -12.01
C ASP A 1011 1.62 0.56 -12.01
N THR A 1012 2.00 1.03 -10.82
CA THR A 1012 3.25 1.76 -10.54
C THR A 1012 4.18 0.99 -9.62
N THR A 1013 3.87 -0.27 -9.26
CA THR A 1013 4.70 -1.11 -8.37
C THR A 1013 6.08 -1.40 -8.97
N ASN A 1014 6.17 -1.23 -10.28
CA ASN A 1014 7.33 -1.45 -11.13
C ASN A 1014 8.25 -0.23 -11.27
N VAL A 1015 7.95 0.87 -10.58
CA VAL A 1015 8.87 2.01 -10.45
C VAL A 1015 9.86 1.72 -9.34
N ASP A 1016 10.94 1.04 -9.71
CA ASP A 1016 12.01 0.64 -8.81
C ASP A 1016 13.36 1.17 -9.30
N ASN A 1017 13.92 2.07 -8.50
CA ASN A 1017 15.21 2.71 -8.73
C ASN A 1017 16.41 1.77 -8.54
N GLN A 1018 16.20 0.56 -8.03
CA GLN A 1018 17.24 -0.49 -7.96
C GLN A 1018 17.36 -1.30 -9.26
N GLN A 1019 16.34 -1.25 -10.12
CA GLN A 1019 16.38 -1.89 -11.44
C GLN A 1019 17.18 -1.06 -12.45
N LEU A 1020 17.51 -1.66 -13.59
CA LEU A 1020 18.06 -0.92 -14.73
C LEU A 1020 17.05 0.07 -15.33
N SER A 1021 15.76 -0.24 -15.26
CA SER A 1021 14.69 0.63 -15.72
C SER A 1021 13.44 0.50 -14.85
N SER A 1022 12.82 1.62 -14.55
CA SER A 1022 11.47 1.71 -14.02
C SER A 1022 10.44 1.63 -15.14
N TYR A 1023 9.24 1.12 -14.87
CA TYR A 1023 8.14 1.21 -15.83
C TYR A 1023 6.78 1.38 -15.17
N ILE A 1024 5.85 1.95 -15.91
CA ILE A 1024 4.47 2.19 -15.49
C ILE A 1024 3.52 1.48 -16.43
N GLN A 1025 2.34 1.07 -15.94
CA GLN A 1025 1.29 0.50 -16.78
C GLN A 1025 -0.06 1.18 -16.58
N ILE A 1026 -0.81 1.38 -17.66
CA ILE A 1026 -2.22 1.79 -17.63
C ILE A 1026 -3.03 0.80 -18.46
N THR A 1027 -3.83 -0.03 -17.81
CA THR A 1027 -4.71 -1.02 -18.44
C THR A 1027 -6.08 -0.41 -18.65
N LYS A 1028 -6.66 -0.52 -19.85
CA LYS A 1028 -8.02 -0.08 -20.18
C LYS A 1028 -8.56 -0.85 -21.39
N ASN A 1029 -9.81 -1.29 -21.34
CA ASN A 1029 -10.50 -2.04 -22.40
C ASN A 1029 -9.69 -3.23 -22.98
N SER A 1030 -9.17 -4.09 -22.10
CA SER A 1030 -8.29 -5.20 -22.47
C SER A 1030 -7.06 -4.78 -23.31
N LYS A 1031 -6.54 -3.56 -23.07
CA LYS A 1031 -5.28 -3.01 -23.60
C LYS A 1031 -4.44 -2.49 -22.44
N LYS A 1032 -3.13 -2.44 -22.65
CA LYS A 1032 -2.16 -2.04 -21.64
C LYS A 1032 -1.12 -1.11 -22.25
N LEU A 1033 -1.09 0.15 -21.83
CA LEU A 1033 0.03 1.06 -22.06
C LEU A 1033 1.18 0.66 -21.14
N VAL A 1034 2.40 0.59 -21.67
CA VAL A 1034 3.63 0.40 -20.90
C VAL A 1034 4.57 1.56 -21.23
N GLY A 1035 4.94 2.34 -20.23
CA GLY A 1035 5.95 3.40 -20.34
C GLY A 1035 7.20 3.01 -19.56
N ARG A 1036 8.35 2.90 -20.22
CA ARG A 1036 9.63 2.48 -19.63
C ARG A 1036 10.61 3.65 -19.57
N PHE A 1037 11.27 3.75 -18.42
CA PHE A 1037 12.22 4.79 -18.07
C PHE A 1037 13.51 4.11 -17.61
N ILE A 1038 14.56 4.18 -18.41
CA ILE A 1038 15.88 3.70 -18.02
C ILE A 1038 16.33 4.56 -16.84
N ASN A 1039 16.77 3.94 -15.73
CA ASN A 1039 17.23 4.65 -14.52
C ASN A 1039 18.65 5.22 -14.72
N GLN A 1040 18.89 5.78 -15.90
CA GLN A 1040 20.13 6.40 -16.34
C GLN A 1040 19.83 7.68 -17.11
N VAL A 1041 20.75 8.63 -17.00
CA VAL A 1041 20.78 9.87 -17.77
C VAL A 1041 22.18 10.03 -18.33
N ILE A 1042 22.30 10.55 -19.56
CA ILE A 1042 23.59 10.98 -20.08
C ILE A 1042 23.75 12.45 -19.69
N ALA A 1043 24.49 12.68 -18.61
CA ALA A 1043 24.84 13.99 -18.10
C ALA A 1043 26.25 14.36 -18.60
N ASP A 1044 26.37 15.44 -19.37
CA ASP A 1044 27.62 15.94 -19.93
C ASP A 1044 28.45 14.85 -20.63
N SER A 1045 27.78 14.12 -21.54
CA SER A 1045 28.34 12.97 -22.30
C SER A 1045 28.72 11.74 -21.47
N ARG A 1046 28.34 11.67 -20.19
CA ARG A 1046 28.60 10.51 -19.31
C ARG A 1046 27.31 9.91 -18.79
N SER A 1047 27.19 8.59 -18.87
CA SER A 1047 26.05 7.86 -18.28
C SER A 1047 26.15 7.89 -16.76
N THR A 1048 25.08 8.28 -16.08
CA THR A 1048 24.99 8.24 -14.62
C THR A 1048 23.58 7.87 -14.17
N PHE A 1049 23.41 7.62 -12.88
CA PHE A 1049 22.16 7.17 -12.30
C PHE A 1049 21.11 8.30 -12.29
N MET A 1050 19.87 7.94 -12.59
CA MET A 1050 18.69 8.81 -12.52
C MET A 1050 17.60 8.05 -11.77
N SER A 1051 16.92 8.73 -10.85
CA SER A 1051 15.79 8.13 -10.13
C SER A 1051 14.45 8.58 -10.70
N SER A 1052 13.46 7.71 -10.60
CA SER A 1052 12.07 7.96 -10.96
C SER A 1052 11.21 8.04 -9.69
N THR A 1053 10.30 9.00 -9.63
CA THR A 1053 9.39 9.23 -8.49
C THR A 1053 7.96 9.36 -8.97
N ILE A 1054 7.02 8.62 -8.35
CA ILE A 1054 5.59 8.80 -8.60
C ILE A 1054 5.13 10.06 -7.88
N ILE A 1055 4.76 11.08 -8.65
CA ILE A 1055 4.21 12.34 -8.14
C ILE A 1055 2.72 12.16 -7.84
N LYS A 1056 1.98 11.56 -8.78
CA LYS A 1056 0.55 11.29 -8.67
C LYS A 1056 0.17 10.01 -9.40
N ASN A 1057 -0.79 9.26 -8.86
CA ASN A 1057 -1.33 8.06 -9.48
C ASN A 1057 -2.84 7.95 -9.21
N ASP A 1058 -3.63 7.94 -10.28
CA ASP A 1058 -5.08 7.71 -10.30
C ASP A 1058 -5.37 6.42 -11.08
N ASP A 1059 -6.63 5.96 -11.14
CA ASP A 1059 -6.99 4.74 -11.89
C ASP A 1059 -6.78 4.87 -13.42
N SER A 1060 -6.75 6.09 -13.95
CA SER A 1060 -6.60 6.39 -15.38
C SER A 1060 -5.42 7.27 -15.74
N SER A 1061 -4.62 7.71 -14.76
CA SER A 1061 -3.49 8.60 -15.02
C SER A 1061 -2.33 8.41 -14.06
N ILE A 1062 -1.12 8.61 -14.58
CA ILE A 1062 0.14 8.51 -13.84
C ILE A 1062 0.97 9.76 -14.13
N THR A 1063 1.46 10.41 -13.08
CA THR A 1063 2.44 11.51 -13.15
C THR A 1063 3.75 11.03 -12.55
N LEU A 1064 4.81 10.99 -13.37
CA LEU A 1064 6.13 10.49 -13.01
C LEU A 1064 7.17 11.61 -13.12
N GLY A 1065 7.93 11.86 -12.06
CA GLY A 1065 9.09 12.74 -12.06
C GLY A 1065 10.39 11.96 -12.29
N LEU A 1066 11.24 12.45 -13.19
CA LEU A 1066 12.60 11.93 -13.40
C LEU A 1066 13.59 12.91 -12.77
N ASN A 1067 14.29 12.48 -11.72
CA ASN A 1067 15.23 13.32 -10.97
C ASN A 1067 16.62 13.24 -11.61
N LEU A 1068 17.02 14.35 -12.23
CA LEU A 1068 18.26 14.51 -12.98
C LEU A 1068 19.32 15.18 -12.11
N PRO A 1069 20.60 14.79 -12.21
CA PRO A 1069 21.68 15.49 -11.56
C PRO A 1069 21.84 16.90 -12.12
N HIS A 1070 22.71 17.69 -11.47
CA HIS A 1070 23.19 18.93 -12.06
C HIS A 1070 23.93 18.62 -13.38
N CYS A 1071 23.59 19.29 -14.48
CA CYS A 1071 24.18 19.01 -15.79
C CYS A 1071 24.11 20.23 -16.70
N ASN A 1072 25.11 20.41 -17.56
CA ASN A 1072 25.01 21.37 -18.65
C ASN A 1072 24.18 20.78 -19.80
N GLU A 1073 24.37 19.50 -20.08
CA GLU A 1073 23.56 18.71 -21.01
C GLU A 1073 23.03 17.46 -20.32
N CYS A 1074 21.71 17.34 -20.19
CA CYS A 1074 21.04 16.12 -19.75
C CYS A 1074 20.24 15.52 -20.91
N LEU A 1075 20.61 14.31 -21.33
CA LEU A 1075 19.85 13.53 -22.31
C LEU A 1075 19.17 12.35 -21.62
N ILE A 1076 17.87 12.16 -21.91
CA ILE A 1076 17.02 11.10 -21.37
C ILE A 1076 16.27 10.44 -22.52
N ASP A 1077 16.00 9.14 -22.42
CA ASP A 1077 15.48 8.35 -23.55
C ASP A 1077 14.36 7.34 -23.15
N PRO A 1078 13.17 7.79 -22.69
CA PRO A 1078 12.09 6.87 -22.34
C PRO A 1078 11.37 6.33 -23.57
N ASP A 1079 10.68 5.19 -23.41
CA ASP A 1079 9.92 4.56 -24.48
C ASP A 1079 8.53 4.09 -24.03
N PHE A 1080 7.59 4.00 -24.98
CA PHE A 1080 6.19 3.69 -24.73
C PHE A 1080 5.66 2.69 -25.76
N SER A 1081 4.85 1.74 -25.31
CA SER A 1081 4.20 0.75 -26.17
C SER A 1081 2.80 0.39 -25.66
N VAL A 1082 1.93 -0.05 -26.57
CA VAL A 1082 0.59 -0.56 -26.21
C VAL A 1082 0.53 -2.04 -26.56
N LEU A 1083 0.16 -2.85 -25.57
CA LEU A 1083 -0.05 -4.30 -25.67
C LEU A 1083 -1.54 -4.61 -25.51
N VAL A 1084 -1.99 -5.74 -26.06
CA VAL A 1084 -3.31 -6.32 -25.74
C VAL A 1084 -3.18 -7.23 -24.51
N THR A 1085 -4.21 -7.31 -23.67
CA THR A 1085 -4.23 -8.23 -22.52
C THR A 1085 -4.85 -9.58 -22.89
N ASP A 1086 -4.70 -10.58 -22.02
CA ASP A 1086 -5.06 -11.98 -22.29
C ASP A 1086 -6.58 -12.21 -22.48
N ASP A 1087 -7.39 -11.33 -21.92
CA ASP A 1087 -8.84 -11.32 -21.98
C ASP A 1087 -9.40 -10.62 -23.23
N PHE A 1088 -8.53 -10.10 -24.10
CA PHE A 1088 -8.94 -9.45 -25.35
C PHE A 1088 -9.67 -10.40 -26.30
N GLN A 1089 -10.79 -9.94 -26.84
CA GLN A 1089 -11.60 -10.60 -27.85
C GLN A 1089 -11.58 -9.81 -29.17
N ASP A 1090 -11.09 -10.44 -30.24
CA ASP A 1090 -10.99 -9.85 -31.59
C ASP A 1090 -12.38 -9.63 -32.25
N SER A 1091 -13.35 -10.48 -31.92
CA SER A 1091 -14.74 -10.31 -32.36
C SER A 1091 -15.71 -10.46 -31.20
N CYS A 1092 -16.41 -9.37 -30.89
CA CYS A 1092 -17.55 -9.42 -29.99
C CYS A 1092 -18.67 -10.19 -30.70
N GLY A 1093 -18.83 -11.47 -30.35
CA GLY A 1093 -19.89 -12.29 -30.90
C GLY A 1093 -21.24 -11.58 -30.71
N LYS A 1094 -21.79 -11.00 -31.79
CA LYS A 1094 -23.15 -10.47 -31.78
C LYS A 1094 -24.07 -11.65 -31.53
N SER A 1095 -24.45 -11.88 -30.29
CA SER A 1095 -25.50 -12.85 -29.99
C SER A 1095 -26.79 -12.34 -30.63
N THR A 1096 -27.12 -12.85 -31.82
CA THR A 1096 -28.41 -12.62 -32.48
C THR A 1096 -29.52 -13.44 -31.81
N ARG A 1097 -29.42 -13.70 -30.49
CA ARG A 1097 -30.47 -14.33 -29.72
C ARG A 1097 -31.32 -13.23 -29.07
N ASN A 1098 -32.40 -12.87 -29.74
CA ASN A 1098 -33.39 -11.94 -29.19
C ASN A 1098 -33.87 -12.45 -27.82
N LYS A 1099 -33.70 -11.62 -26.77
CA LYS A 1099 -33.97 -11.93 -25.36
C LYS A 1099 -35.38 -12.51 -25.08
N TRP A 1100 -36.33 -12.35 -26.01
CA TRP A 1100 -37.69 -12.87 -25.88
C TRP A 1100 -37.83 -14.41 -26.09
N VAL A 1101 -36.84 -15.07 -26.72
CA VAL A 1101 -36.98 -16.49 -27.12
C VAL A 1101 -37.06 -17.42 -25.90
N VAL A 1102 -36.25 -17.19 -24.87
CA VAL A 1102 -36.20 -18.05 -23.67
C VAL A 1102 -37.48 -17.91 -22.83
N PRO A 1103 -37.97 -16.69 -22.49
CA PRO A 1103 -39.26 -16.54 -21.83
C PRO A 1103 -40.42 -17.19 -22.60
N VAL A 1104 -40.49 -17.00 -23.92
CA VAL A 1104 -41.57 -17.56 -24.76
C VAL A 1104 -41.51 -19.09 -24.81
N ALA A 1105 -40.31 -19.66 -24.95
CA ALA A 1105 -40.10 -21.11 -24.98
C ALA A 1105 -40.43 -21.80 -23.65
N VAL A 1106 -40.30 -21.10 -22.52
CA VAL A 1106 -40.66 -21.63 -21.19
C VAL A 1106 -42.14 -21.41 -20.87
N VAL A 1107 -42.71 -20.25 -21.22
CA VAL A 1107 -44.09 -19.89 -20.84
C VAL A 1107 -45.13 -20.68 -21.63
N ILE A 1108 -44.94 -20.89 -22.93
CA ILE A 1108 -45.93 -21.59 -23.78
C ILE A 1108 -46.18 -23.04 -23.29
N PRO A 1109 -45.16 -23.88 -23.04
CA PRO A 1109 -45.36 -25.23 -22.53
C PRO A 1109 -46.05 -25.26 -21.15
N VAL A 1110 -45.67 -24.36 -20.24
CA VAL A 1110 -46.24 -24.30 -18.88
C VAL A 1110 -47.73 -23.94 -18.93
N VAL A 1111 -48.11 -22.94 -19.73
CA VAL A 1111 -49.52 -22.56 -19.91
C VAL A 1111 -50.32 -23.68 -20.57
N THR A 1112 -49.73 -24.39 -21.54
CA THR A 1112 -50.38 -25.51 -22.23
C THR A 1112 -50.60 -26.69 -21.28
N ILE A 1113 -49.60 -27.04 -20.45
CA ILE A 1113 -49.72 -28.09 -19.43
C ILE A 1113 -50.79 -27.73 -18.39
N ALA A 1114 -50.80 -26.48 -17.90
CA ALA A 1114 -51.81 -26.02 -16.96
C ALA A 1114 -53.23 -26.12 -17.55
N ALA A 1115 -53.42 -25.71 -18.80
CA ALA A 1115 -54.70 -25.84 -19.49
C ALA A 1115 -55.14 -27.31 -19.67
N ILE A 1116 -54.21 -28.21 -20.02
CA ILE A 1116 -54.48 -29.65 -20.12
C ILE A 1116 -54.90 -30.22 -18.77
N ILE A 1117 -54.21 -29.89 -17.68
CA ILE A 1117 -54.55 -30.36 -16.32
C ILE A 1117 -55.96 -29.91 -15.92
N VAL A 1118 -56.34 -28.66 -16.23
CA VAL A 1118 -57.68 -28.14 -15.96
C VAL A 1118 -58.74 -28.88 -16.78
N ILE A 1119 -58.51 -29.10 -18.08
CA ILE A 1119 -59.43 -29.83 -18.96
C ILE A 1119 -59.62 -31.28 -18.48
N VAL A 1120 -58.52 -31.98 -18.16
CA VAL A 1120 -58.55 -33.36 -17.65
C VAL A 1120 -59.31 -33.42 -16.32
N SER A 1121 -59.09 -32.44 -15.43
CA SER A 1121 -59.80 -32.37 -14.15
C SER A 1121 -61.30 -32.16 -14.34
N ILE A 1122 -61.72 -31.31 -15.28
CA ILE A 1122 -63.13 -31.08 -15.62
C ILE A 1122 -63.76 -32.35 -16.20
N LEU A 1123 -63.08 -33.01 -17.14
CA LEU A 1123 -63.55 -34.27 -17.75
C LEU A 1123 -63.67 -35.40 -16.72
N TYR A 1124 -62.68 -35.54 -15.83
CA TYR A 1124 -62.71 -36.51 -14.74
C TYR A 1124 -63.88 -36.26 -13.80
N ARG A 1125 -64.15 -34.98 -13.46
CA ARG A 1125 -65.27 -34.61 -12.59
C ARG A 1125 -66.62 -34.90 -13.23
N LYS A 1126 -66.77 -34.64 -14.54
CA LYS A 1126 -68.01 -34.90 -15.31
C LYS A 1126 -68.28 -36.40 -15.52
N ASN A 1127 -67.23 -37.19 -15.74
CA ASN A 1127 -67.33 -38.64 -15.98
C ASN A 1127 -67.02 -39.52 -14.77
N ARG A 1128 -66.97 -38.96 -13.55
CA ARG A 1128 -66.57 -39.67 -12.32
C ARG A 1128 -67.39 -40.93 -12.05
N ILE A 1129 -68.70 -40.89 -12.33
CA ILE A 1129 -69.60 -42.04 -12.18
C ILE A 1129 -69.30 -43.08 -13.25
N GLY A 1130 -69.14 -42.67 -14.51
CA GLY A 1130 -68.78 -43.57 -15.62
C GLY A 1130 -67.44 -44.29 -15.41
N ILE A 1131 -66.42 -43.59 -14.93
CA ILE A 1131 -65.11 -44.17 -14.62
C ILE A 1131 -65.20 -45.17 -13.47
N LYS A 1132 -65.98 -44.86 -12.42
CA LYS A 1132 -66.20 -45.79 -11.31
C LYS A 1132 -66.95 -47.05 -11.76
N VAL A 1133 -68.01 -46.90 -12.57
CA VAL A 1133 -68.77 -48.03 -13.13
C VAL A 1133 -67.89 -48.87 -14.06
N PHE A 1134 -67.06 -48.25 -14.90
CA PHE A 1134 -66.10 -48.96 -15.76
C PHE A 1134 -65.07 -49.74 -14.94
N LYS A 1135 -64.56 -49.15 -13.85
CA LYS A 1135 -63.66 -49.83 -12.89
C LYS A 1135 -64.33 -50.99 -12.17
N THR A 1136 -65.65 -50.94 -11.97
CA THR A 1136 -66.41 -52.06 -11.37
C THR A 1136 -66.63 -53.19 -12.39
N LYS A 1137 -66.95 -52.86 -13.65
CA LYS A 1137 -67.03 -53.84 -14.74
C LYS A 1137 -65.71 -54.54 -15.02
N LEU A 1138 -64.58 -53.85 -14.93
CA LEU A 1138 -63.26 -54.48 -15.08
C LEU A 1138 -62.94 -55.45 -13.95
N LYS A 1139 -63.47 -55.22 -12.74
CA LYS A 1139 -63.31 -56.13 -11.61
C LYS A 1139 -64.16 -57.40 -11.71
N SER A 1140 -65.25 -57.40 -12.50
CA SER A 1140 -66.05 -58.62 -12.73
C SER A 1140 -65.56 -59.45 -13.91
N LEU A 1141 -64.52 -59.00 -14.63
CA LEU A 1141 -63.83 -59.75 -15.69
C LEU A 1141 -62.55 -60.44 -15.19
N ARG A 1142 -62.19 -60.22 -13.92
CA ARG A 1142 -61.25 -61.05 -13.16
C ARG A 1142 -62.05 -61.97 -12.27
#